data_AF-A0A0L1KQD5-F1
#
_entry.id   AF-A0A0L1KQD5-F1
#
_cell.length_a   1.000
_cell.length_b   1.000
_cell.length_c   1.000
_cell.angle_alpha   90.00
_cell.angle_beta   90.00
_cell.angle_gamma   90.00
#
_symmetry.space_group_name_H-M   'P 1'
#
loop_
_entity.id
_entity.type
_entity.pdbx_description
1 polymer ?
#
loop_
_entity_poly.entity_id
_entity_poly.type
_entity_poly.pdbx_seq_one_letter_code
_entity_poly.pdbx_strand_id
1 'polypeptide(L)'
;MNAKARLDALRHVMKERGISGYLVSNADPHANEFVAPDYRMRERLTGFTGSAGVAVVTAHHALLWTDGRYSTQARNELMGSPWRIHIQKMPGALGIFREIIAWIESNQHEIIEVPKDGQSREKCTIAVDAATTTIEEARAVDSSPAIRLVPLTSSLMDVVRRQAEKAQEETPKPIPEIFSIPLALAGASMPDKIQRAAEALHSTGLGGYLFSDIDDIAWLLNLRGKDSVPNCGGFRAFAFLVVGDGGSAGSKQWSLHVFSDVYESLSENPSSKLHSAFPSSRTIGKSTIQYSLGGENTLRLYPYDSFADWLKTLPLLAHPSIPIAYGTNLNFALYTTLSDVTVNGSDRLVCLPSCVQHFRNRKNDAEIEGFRQCHRIDAIAVIQYLHWLEKAIQSGATVSESQGALRLFQFRQESAEFIQLSFDTISATAANSAIIHYSPQPQGDGSTDAVIRPGELYLVDSGGHYLSGTTDITRTVYIGDSQPGEAHAEVYTRVLKGLLAVHMARFPESSAHTASGYLDGSARGPLWKVGMDYPHGTGHGVGHGLSVHEGPVGIRKTTPSAAQESVPSKFRDYSKKYADKSLRHGVVISNEPGCYIAGKFGVRIENIVCVQKSAVQPLVTSDSPSDRSESAFLELENFTLVPFCRKLIRQSMLTYDEKQWINAYYDHILSAVAGELRRRELYDVEQWLRKECTPF
;
A
#
# COMPACT_ATOMS: atom_id res chain seq x y z
N MET A 1 -8.30 19.77 -23.11
CA MET A 1 -7.56 19.17 -24.26
C MET A 1 -7.83 17.66 -24.28
N ASN A 2 -8.11 17.05 -25.44
CA ASN A 2 -8.30 15.58 -25.53
C ASN A 2 -6.94 14.83 -25.48
N ALA A 3 -6.95 13.51 -25.25
CA ALA A 3 -5.73 12.71 -25.06
C ALA A 3 -4.73 12.81 -26.23
N LYS A 4 -5.23 12.85 -27.48
CA LYS A 4 -4.40 12.99 -28.68
C LYS A 4 -3.66 14.34 -28.71
N ALA A 5 -4.37 15.43 -28.47
CA ALA A 5 -3.77 16.76 -28.45
C ALA A 5 -2.74 16.93 -27.31
N ARG A 6 -2.97 16.29 -26.16
CA ARG A 6 -1.97 16.25 -25.06
C ARG A 6 -0.70 15.51 -25.48
N LEU A 7 -0.86 14.36 -26.14
CA LEU A 7 0.26 13.56 -26.64
C LEU A 7 1.09 14.32 -27.69
N ASP A 8 0.43 15.03 -28.61
CA ASP A 8 1.11 15.82 -29.64
C ASP A 8 1.87 17.01 -29.03
N ALA A 9 1.28 17.71 -28.05
CA ALA A 9 1.94 18.78 -27.32
C ALA A 9 3.15 18.28 -26.51
N LEU A 10 3.02 17.12 -25.85
CA LEU A 10 4.12 16.48 -25.15
C LEU A 10 5.29 16.15 -26.10
N ARG A 11 5.01 15.56 -27.26
CA ARG A 11 6.03 15.26 -28.28
C ARG A 11 6.73 16.51 -28.80
N HIS A 12 6.01 17.62 -28.93
CA HIS A 12 6.60 18.90 -29.30
C HIS A 12 7.63 19.38 -28.25
N VAL A 13 7.23 19.40 -26.98
CA VAL A 13 8.13 19.77 -25.86
C VAL A 13 9.33 18.82 -25.75
N MET A 14 9.13 17.51 -25.96
CA MET A 14 10.22 16.54 -25.99
C MET A 14 11.23 16.86 -27.10
N LYS A 15 10.76 17.16 -28.31
CA LYS A 15 11.61 17.50 -29.45
C LYS A 15 12.42 18.77 -29.20
N GLU A 16 11.81 19.81 -28.65
CA GLU A 16 12.51 21.07 -28.29
C GLU A 16 13.65 20.85 -27.28
N ARG A 17 13.51 19.83 -26.42
CA ARG A 17 14.50 19.50 -25.38
C ARG A 17 15.49 18.39 -25.78
N GLY A 18 15.42 17.90 -27.02
CA GLY A 18 16.28 16.80 -27.48
C GLY A 18 16.01 15.46 -26.76
N ILE A 19 14.79 15.27 -26.27
CA ILE A 19 14.36 14.06 -25.56
C ILE A 19 13.75 13.07 -26.56
N SER A 20 14.33 11.87 -26.65
CA SER A 20 13.88 10.81 -27.58
C SER A 20 12.71 10.00 -27.00
N GLY A 21 12.65 9.87 -25.67
CA GLY A 21 11.57 9.17 -24.98
C GLY A 21 11.32 9.71 -23.57
N TYR A 22 10.10 9.52 -23.06
CA TYR A 22 9.68 9.97 -21.74
C TYR A 22 8.91 8.87 -21.02
N LEU A 23 9.35 8.55 -19.81
CA LEU A 23 8.76 7.54 -18.92
C LEU A 23 7.91 8.25 -17.86
N VAL A 24 6.66 7.82 -17.70
CA VAL A 24 5.71 8.40 -16.74
C VAL A 24 5.05 7.31 -15.91
N SER A 25 5.38 7.26 -14.61
CA SER A 25 4.67 6.48 -13.59
C SER A 25 3.59 7.33 -12.89
N ASN A 26 2.74 6.70 -12.08
CA ASN A 26 1.93 7.39 -11.08
C ASN A 26 2.62 7.19 -9.73
N ALA A 27 3.38 8.18 -9.30
CA ALA A 27 4.03 8.21 -8.00
C ALA A 27 4.13 9.65 -7.54
N ASP A 28 4.09 9.86 -6.23
CA ASP A 28 4.41 11.12 -5.60
C ASP A 28 5.88 11.10 -5.09
N PRO A 29 6.39 12.17 -4.48
CA PRO A 29 7.75 12.22 -3.97
C PRO A 29 8.13 11.20 -2.89
N HIS A 30 7.16 10.44 -2.40
CA HIS A 30 7.31 9.42 -1.36
C HIS A 30 7.05 8.00 -1.90
N ALA A 31 6.76 7.86 -3.19
CA ALA A 31 6.38 6.60 -3.84
C ALA A 31 5.14 5.93 -3.18
N ASN A 32 4.18 6.74 -2.75
CA ASN A 32 2.91 6.23 -2.25
C ASN A 32 2.11 5.52 -3.34
N GLU A 33 1.38 4.47 -2.97
CA GLU A 33 0.51 3.74 -3.90
C GLU A 33 -0.70 4.59 -4.32
N PHE A 34 -1.34 5.24 -3.35
CA PHE A 34 -2.44 6.16 -3.60
C PHE A 34 -1.90 7.59 -3.63
N VAL A 35 -2.06 8.25 -4.77
CA VAL A 35 -1.49 9.59 -4.99
C VAL A 35 -2.58 10.63 -5.23
N ALA A 36 -2.31 11.85 -4.75
CA ALA A 36 -3.19 13.00 -4.97
C ALA A 36 -3.39 13.26 -6.46
N PRO A 37 -4.52 13.85 -6.89
CA PRO A 37 -4.81 14.11 -8.31
C PRO A 37 -3.67 14.80 -9.07
N ASP A 38 -2.89 15.65 -8.40
CA ASP A 38 -1.72 16.34 -8.97
C ASP A 38 -0.59 15.42 -9.40
N TYR A 39 -0.43 14.27 -8.75
CA TYR A 39 0.60 13.29 -9.05
C TYR A 39 0.11 12.15 -9.96
N ARG A 40 -1.16 12.15 -10.38
CA ARG A 40 -1.74 11.16 -11.31
C ARG A 40 -1.37 11.45 -12.78
N MET A 41 -0.08 11.67 -13.05
CA MET A 41 0.42 12.13 -14.36
C MET A 41 0.16 11.12 -15.48
N ARG A 42 0.37 9.83 -15.21
CA ARG A 42 0.09 8.77 -16.18
C ARG A 42 -1.39 8.71 -16.51
N GLU A 43 -2.28 8.85 -15.52
CA GLU A 43 -3.73 8.92 -15.75
C GLU A 43 -4.10 10.14 -16.61
N ARG A 44 -3.59 11.33 -16.28
CA ARG A 44 -3.83 12.55 -17.06
C ARG A 44 -3.35 12.44 -18.52
N LEU A 45 -2.23 11.75 -18.72
CA LEU A 45 -1.61 11.52 -20.03
C LEU A 45 -2.34 10.46 -20.86
N THR A 46 -2.71 9.34 -20.23
CA THR A 46 -3.21 8.15 -20.94
C THR A 46 -4.73 8.02 -20.91
N GLY A 47 -5.38 8.44 -19.82
CA GLY A 47 -6.75 8.07 -19.45
C GLY A 47 -6.84 6.79 -18.61
N PHE A 48 -5.73 6.08 -18.39
CA PHE A 48 -5.70 4.84 -17.62
C PHE A 48 -5.59 5.08 -16.11
N THR A 49 -6.59 4.62 -15.36
CA THR A 49 -6.80 4.96 -13.93
C THR A 49 -6.25 3.92 -12.94
N GLY A 50 -5.82 2.74 -13.39
CA GLY A 50 -5.36 1.66 -12.49
C GLY A 50 -4.11 2.01 -11.67
N SER A 51 -3.96 1.57 -10.42
CA SER A 51 -2.84 2.07 -9.57
C SER A 51 -1.44 1.70 -10.10
N ALA A 52 -1.27 0.57 -10.80
CA ALA A 52 0.03 0.15 -11.32
C ALA A 52 0.18 0.35 -12.85
N GLY A 53 1.30 0.93 -13.27
CA GLY A 53 1.70 0.98 -14.68
C GLY A 53 2.64 2.13 -15.03
N VAL A 54 3.35 1.99 -16.15
CA VAL A 54 4.30 2.97 -16.67
C VAL A 54 3.96 3.29 -18.12
N ALA A 55 3.74 4.57 -18.41
CA ALA A 55 3.58 5.07 -19.77
C ALA A 55 4.94 5.41 -20.38
N VAL A 56 5.11 5.07 -21.66
CA VAL A 56 6.30 5.40 -22.46
C VAL A 56 5.85 6.16 -23.71
N VAL A 57 6.35 7.37 -23.87
CA VAL A 57 6.11 8.20 -25.06
C VAL A 57 7.42 8.36 -25.81
N THR A 58 7.39 8.15 -27.13
CA THR A 58 8.47 8.52 -28.05
C THR A 58 7.92 9.41 -29.16
N ALA A 59 8.77 9.81 -30.11
CA ALA A 59 8.34 10.55 -31.29
C ALA A 59 7.19 9.84 -32.06
N HIS A 60 7.18 8.51 -32.06
CA HIS A 60 6.25 7.69 -32.85
C HIS A 60 5.38 6.76 -32.01
N HIS A 61 5.78 6.44 -30.78
CA HIS A 61 5.10 5.46 -29.94
C HIS A 61 4.41 6.11 -28.72
N ALA A 62 3.31 5.49 -28.30
CA ALA A 62 2.63 5.73 -27.03
C ALA A 62 2.26 4.36 -26.46
N LEU A 63 2.94 3.95 -25.40
CA LEU A 63 2.89 2.59 -24.87
C LEU A 63 2.54 2.65 -23.38
N LEU A 64 1.74 1.71 -22.90
CA LEU A 64 1.43 1.56 -21.48
C LEU A 64 1.76 0.13 -21.04
N TRP A 65 2.66 0.00 -20.07
CA TRP A 65 2.85 -1.26 -19.33
C TRP A 65 2.01 -1.26 -18.06
N THR A 66 1.37 -2.38 -17.76
CA THR A 66 0.67 -2.63 -16.49
C THR A 66 0.71 -4.12 -16.13
N ASP A 67 0.32 -4.49 -14.92
CA ASP A 67 0.26 -5.89 -14.50
C ASP A 67 -1.08 -6.57 -14.86
N GLY A 68 -1.18 -7.87 -14.57
CA GLY A 68 -2.33 -8.70 -14.93
C GLY A 68 -3.66 -8.24 -14.33
N ARG A 69 -3.65 -7.52 -13.20
CA ARG A 69 -4.87 -7.02 -12.52
C ARG A 69 -5.64 -6.02 -13.36
N TYR A 70 -4.92 -5.24 -14.18
CA TYR A 70 -5.47 -4.14 -14.96
C TYR A 70 -5.66 -4.48 -16.44
N SER A 71 -5.44 -5.74 -16.85
CA SER A 71 -5.50 -6.17 -18.25
C SER A 71 -6.84 -5.86 -18.94
N THR A 72 -7.96 -6.09 -18.25
CA THR A 72 -9.30 -5.76 -18.77
C THR A 72 -9.56 -4.25 -18.70
N GLN A 73 -9.24 -3.63 -17.57
CA GLN A 73 -9.44 -2.19 -17.36
C GLN A 73 -8.69 -1.35 -18.41
N ALA A 74 -7.40 -1.60 -18.62
CA ALA A 74 -6.58 -0.89 -19.60
C ALA A 74 -7.16 -1.02 -21.02
N ARG A 75 -7.64 -2.21 -21.42
CA ARG A 75 -8.25 -2.41 -22.75
C ARG A 75 -9.55 -1.63 -22.92
N ASN A 76 -10.33 -1.49 -21.86
CA ASN A 76 -11.59 -0.75 -21.88
C ASN A 76 -11.34 0.77 -21.90
N GLU A 77 -10.52 1.28 -20.97
CA GLU A 77 -10.24 2.71 -20.80
C GLU A 77 -9.48 3.31 -22.00
N LEU A 78 -8.61 2.52 -22.63
CA LEU A 78 -7.77 2.97 -23.75
C LEU A 78 -8.30 2.54 -25.12
N MET A 79 -9.54 2.05 -25.19
CA MET A 79 -10.16 1.65 -26.45
C MET A 79 -10.26 2.84 -27.41
N GLY A 80 -9.77 2.66 -28.64
CA GLY A 80 -9.75 3.73 -29.65
C GLY A 80 -8.71 4.83 -29.39
N SER A 81 -7.91 4.73 -28.33
CA SER A 81 -6.80 5.64 -28.04
C SER A 81 -5.53 5.26 -28.83
N PRO A 82 -4.53 6.16 -28.94
CA PRO A 82 -3.25 5.83 -29.59
C PRO A 82 -2.34 4.92 -28.74
N TRP A 83 -2.75 4.52 -27.53
CA TRP A 83 -1.91 3.78 -26.60
C TRP A 83 -1.92 2.28 -26.88
N ARG A 84 -0.72 1.69 -27.01
CA ARG A 84 -0.54 0.24 -27.09
C ARG A 84 -0.29 -0.34 -25.70
N ILE A 85 -1.07 -1.33 -25.32
CA ILE A 85 -1.03 -1.93 -23.98
C ILE A 85 -0.07 -3.12 -23.97
N HIS A 86 0.81 -3.16 -22.98
CA HIS A 86 1.70 -4.27 -22.66
C HIS A 86 1.38 -4.78 -21.26
N ILE A 87 1.13 -6.08 -21.13
CA ILE A 87 0.90 -6.73 -19.82
C ILE A 87 2.22 -7.34 -19.36
N GLN A 88 2.64 -6.99 -18.15
CA GLN A 88 3.87 -7.46 -17.51
C GLN A 88 3.94 -8.99 -17.53
N LYS A 89 5.08 -9.51 -17.99
CA LYS A 89 5.44 -10.93 -18.01
C LYS A 89 6.61 -11.22 -17.08
N MET A 90 7.55 -10.30 -16.96
CA MET A 90 8.71 -10.42 -16.09
C MET A 90 8.31 -10.18 -14.63
N PRO A 91 8.58 -11.11 -13.71
CA PRO A 91 8.20 -10.97 -12.30
C PRO A 91 9.05 -9.93 -11.57
N GLY A 92 8.55 -9.48 -10.43
CA GLY A 92 9.24 -8.57 -9.51
C GLY A 92 8.90 -7.09 -9.72
N ALA A 93 9.26 -6.27 -8.73
CA ALA A 93 8.91 -4.85 -8.68
C ALA A 93 9.44 -4.05 -9.89
N LEU A 94 10.63 -4.39 -10.39
CA LEU A 94 11.25 -3.75 -11.55
C LEU A 94 10.95 -4.45 -12.89
N GLY A 95 10.05 -5.44 -12.90
CA GLY A 95 9.76 -6.24 -14.10
C GLY A 95 9.30 -5.40 -15.29
N ILE A 96 8.40 -4.42 -15.06
CA ILE A 96 7.95 -3.47 -16.08
C ILE A 96 9.12 -2.67 -16.65
N PHE A 97 9.99 -2.13 -15.80
CA PHE A 97 11.15 -1.35 -16.25
C PHE A 97 12.11 -2.20 -17.08
N ARG A 98 12.37 -3.45 -16.69
CA ARG A 98 13.20 -4.39 -17.47
C ARG A 98 12.62 -4.68 -18.85
N GLU A 99 11.30 -4.83 -18.95
CA GLU A 99 10.64 -4.99 -20.25
C GLU A 99 10.70 -3.74 -21.11
N ILE A 100 10.54 -2.55 -20.51
CA ILE A 100 10.68 -1.28 -21.21
C ILE A 100 12.11 -1.11 -21.75
N ILE A 101 13.12 -1.43 -20.95
CA ILE A 101 14.53 -1.38 -21.37
C ILE A 101 14.76 -2.33 -22.55
N ALA A 102 14.33 -3.59 -22.45
CA ALA A 102 14.46 -4.56 -23.53
C ALA A 102 13.73 -4.11 -24.81
N TRP A 103 12.58 -3.44 -24.66
CA TRP A 103 11.85 -2.85 -25.78
C TRP A 103 12.63 -1.69 -26.41
N ILE A 104 13.18 -0.76 -25.63
CA ILE A 104 13.99 0.36 -26.13
C ILE A 104 15.22 -0.15 -26.88
N GLU A 105 15.94 -1.12 -26.31
CA GLU A 105 17.11 -1.75 -26.92
C GLU A 105 16.79 -2.39 -28.28
N SER A 106 15.62 -3.04 -28.39
CA SER A 106 15.19 -3.70 -29.63
C SER A 106 14.67 -2.72 -30.69
N ASN A 107 14.24 -1.53 -30.29
CA ASN A 107 13.56 -0.56 -31.16
C ASN A 107 14.29 0.78 -31.27
N GLN A 108 15.60 0.84 -30.97
CA GLN A 108 16.37 2.08 -31.03
C GLN A 108 16.21 2.83 -32.36
N HIS A 109 16.18 2.10 -33.47
CA HIS A 109 16.02 2.64 -34.82
C HIS A 109 14.67 3.32 -35.07
N GLU A 110 13.67 3.06 -34.24
CA GLU A 110 12.35 3.71 -34.28
C GLU A 110 12.24 4.87 -33.26
N ILE A 111 13.25 5.05 -32.40
CA ILE A 111 13.26 6.05 -31.31
C ILE A 111 14.18 7.22 -31.65
N ILE A 112 15.34 6.94 -32.25
CA ILE A 112 16.32 7.93 -32.70
C ILE A 112 16.61 7.74 -34.19
N GLU A 113 16.95 8.84 -34.88
CA GLU A 113 17.38 8.76 -36.28
C GLU A 113 18.72 8.01 -36.36
N VAL A 114 18.72 6.85 -36.99
CA VAL A 114 19.95 6.08 -37.25
C VAL A 114 20.59 6.61 -38.53
N PRO A 115 21.86 7.04 -38.52
CA PRO A 115 22.53 7.48 -39.73
C PRO A 115 22.53 6.38 -40.81
N LYS A 116 22.51 6.77 -42.08
CA LYS A 116 22.41 5.86 -43.24
C LYS A 116 23.56 4.84 -43.37
N ASP A 117 24.63 4.99 -42.60
CA ASP A 117 25.77 4.06 -42.54
C ASP A 117 25.55 2.86 -41.60
N GLY A 118 24.39 2.80 -40.92
CA GLY A 118 23.98 1.65 -40.12
C GLY A 118 24.71 1.52 -38.78
N GLN A 119 25.50 2.51 -38.35
CA GLN A 119 26.17 2.52 -37.05
C GLN A 119 25.77 3.77 -36.23
N SER A 120 24.57 3.78 -35.67
CA SER A 120 24.31 4.72 -34.57
C SER A 120 24.95 4.20 -33.28
N ARG A 121 26.00 4.89 -32.81
CA ARG A 121 26.48 4.80 -31.42
C ARG A 121 25.70 5.71 -30.48
N GLU A 122 24.66 6.37 -30.97
CA GLU A 122 23.92 7.37 -30.22
C GLU A 122 22.94 6.69 -29.27
N LYS A 123 22.96 7.13 -28.01
CA LYS A 123 22.06 6.61 -26.98
C LYS A 123 20.69 7.24 -27.11
N CYS A 124 19.63 6.49 -26.83
CA CYS A 124 18.30 7.05 -26.68
C CYS A 124 18.29 7.97 -25.44
N THR A 125 17.98 9.25 -25.63
CA THR A 125 17.84 10.21 -24.53
C THR A 125 16.46 10.02 -23.91
N ILE A 126 16.41 9.33 -22.77
CA ILE A 126 15.16 8.99 -22.08
C ILE A 126 15.02 9.84 -20.82
N ALA A 127 13.92 10.59 -20.72
CA ALA A 127 13.64 11.44 -19.58
C ALA A 127 12.70 10.77 -18.56
N VAL A 128 12.89 11.12 -17.29
CA VAL A 128 12.03 10.76 -16.15
C VAL A 128 11.80 11.97 -15.25
N ASP A 129 10.68 12.02 -14.56
CA ASP A 129 10.43 13.02 -13.52
C ASP A 129 11.19 12.59 -12.26
N ALA A 130 12.27 13.31 -11.92
CA ALA A 130 13.20 12.86 -10.87
C ALA A 130 12.57 12.86 -9.48
N ALA A 131 11.59 13.74 -9.24
CA ALA A 131 10.89 13.81 -7.96
C ALA A 131 9.93 12.64 -7.73
N THR A 132 9.42 11.99 -8.79
CA THR A 132 8.41 10.92 -8.71
C THR A 132 8.91 9.58 -9.25
N THR A 133 10.20 9.49 -9.59
CA THR A 133 10.86 8.24 -9.98
C THR A 133 11.77 7.82 -8.83
N THR A 134 11.69 6.57 -8.39
CA THR A 134 12.60 6.06 -7.35
C THR A 134 14.01 5.86 -7.91
N ILE A 135 15.02 5.89 -7.05
CA ILE A 135 16.40 5.64 -7.46
C ILE A 135 16.61 4.21 -8.00
N GLU A 136 15.84 3.22 -7.52
CA GLU A 136 15.93 1.86 -8.04
C GLU A 136 15.43 1.77 -9.50
N GLU A 137 14.31 2.44 -9.81
CA GLU A 137 13.78 2.54 -11.17
C GLU A 137 14.76 3.30 -12.07
N ALA A 138 15.27 4.44 -11.60
CA ALA A 138 16.26 5.23 -12.35
C ALA A 138 17.53 4.42 -12.65
N ARG A 139 18.09 3.71 -11.66
CA ARG A 139 19.25 2.82 -11.86
C ARG A 139 18.95 1.67 -12.80
N ALA A 140 17.75 1.09 -12.75
CA ALA A 140 17.36 0.05 -13.69
C ALA A 140 17.45 0.58 -15.12
N VAL A 141 16.88 1.75 -15.39
CA VAL A 141 16.91 2.39 -16.72
C VAL A 141 18.33 2.79 -17.13
N ASP A 142 19.10 3.39 -16.23
CA ASP A 142 20.47 3.86 -16.48
C ASP A 142 21.49 2.71 -16.67
N SER A 143 21.15 1.50 -16.22
CA SER A 143 21.99 0.31 -16.42
C SER A 143 22.15 -0.10 -17.89
N SER A 144 21.27 0.35 -18.78
CA SER A 144 21.32 0.01 -20.20
C SER A 144 22.36 0.88 -20.94
N PRO A 145 23.29 0.28 -21.70
CA PRO A 145 24.23 1.04 -22.52
C PRO A 145 23.54 1.79 -23.66
N ALA A 146 22.32 1.38 -24.03
CA ALA A 146 21.49 1.98 -25.07
C ALA A 146 20.84 3.31 -24.66
N ILE A 147 20.79 3.59 -23.35
CA ILE A 147 20.01 4.70 -22.79
C ILE A 147 20.93 5.75 -22.18
N ARG A 148 20.59 7.02 -22.42
CA ARG A 148 21.07 8.17 -21.65
C ARG A 148 19.89 8.68 -20.84
N LEU A 149 19.90 8.41 -19.53
CA LEU A 149 18.84 8.87 -18.64
C LEU A 149 18.97 10.37 -18.35
N VAL A 150 17.86 11.11 -18.42
CA VAL A 150 17.79 12.53 -18.10
C VAL A 150 16.81 12.77 -16.96
N PRO A 151 17.28 13.13 -15.75
CA PRO A 151 16.41 13.54 -14.66
C PRO A 151 15.82 14.92 -14.94
N LEU A 152 14.49 15.02 -14.94
CA LEU A 152 13.79 16.30 -15.02
C LEU A 152 13.45 16.81 -13.61
N THR A 153 13.75 18.09 -13.37
CA THR A 153 13.35 18.82 -12.16
C THR A 153 11.90 19.33 -12.22
N SER A 154 11.26 19.25 -13.39
CA SER A 154 9.87 19.64 -13.60
C SER A 154 9.25 18.76 -14.69
N SER A 155 8.02 18.29 -14.44
CA SER A 155 7.33 17.39 -15.36
C SER A 155 7.09 18.04 -16.72
N LEU A 156 7.31 17.29 -17.81
CA LEU A 156 6.95 17.77 -19.15
C LEU A 156 5.42 17.92 -19.28
N MET A 157 4.65 17.14 -18.53
CA MET A 157 3.20 17.26 -18.50
C MET A 157 2.75 18.59 -17.88
N ASP A 158 3.44 19.07 -16.84
CA ASP A 158 3.17 20.39 -16.27
C ASP A 158 3.52 21.52 -17.24
N VAL A 159 4.59 21.36 -18.03
CA VAL A 159 4.93 22.31 -19.10
C VAL A 159 3.81 22.37 -20.14
N VAL A 160 3.35 21.21 -20.63
CA VAL A 160 2.23 21.12 -21.57
C VAL A 160 0.96 21.75 -20.99
N ARG A 161 0.66 21.48 -19.71
CA ARG A 161 -0.50 22.06 -19.02
C ARG A 161 -0.43 23.58 -18.96
N ARG A 162 0.69 24.14 -18.48
CA ARG A 162 0.91 25.60 -18.39
C ARG A 162 0.89 26.30 -19.74
N GLN A 163 1.30 25.61 -20.81
CA GLN A 163 1.19 26.13 -22.18
C GLN A 163 -0.27 26.12 -22.69
N ALA A 164 -1.08 25.14 -22.28
CA ALA A 164 -2.47 25.00 -22.70
C ALA A 164 -3.45 25.87 -21.89
N GLU A 165 -3.17 26.10 -20.61
CA GLU A 165 -4.01 26.87 -19.68
C GLU A 165 -3.36 28.25 -19.46
N LYS A 166 -4.02 29.35 -19.86
CA LYS A 166 -3.65 30.69 -19.39
C LYS A 166 -3.76 30.67 -17.86
N ALA A 167 -2.62 30.68 -17.18
CA ALA A 167 -2.42 30.66 -15.73
C ALA A 167 -3.72 30.82 -14.92
N GLN A 168 -4.38 29.70 -14.61
CA GLN A 168 -5.39 29.67 -13.56
C GLN A 168 -4.63 29.58 -12.23
N GLU A 169 -4.99 30.45 -11.29
CA GLU A 169 -4.45 30.42 -9.92
C GLU A 169 -4.62 29.02 -9.33
N GLU A 170 -3.52 28.45 -8.82
CA GLU A 170 -3.59 27.25 -8.02
C GLU A 170 -4.41 27.57 -6.77
N THR A 171 -5.55 26.89 -6.61
CA THR A 171 -6.32 26.97 -5.37
C THR A 171 -5.44 26.52 -4.22
N PRO A 172 -5.32 27.31 -3.13
CA PRO A 172 -4.57 26.90 -1.96
C PRO A 172 -5.03 25.53 -1.49
N LYS A 173 -4.09 24.59 -1.35
CA LYS A 173 -4.40 23.27 -0.79
C LYS A 173 -4.82 23.47 0.67
N PRO A 174 -5.91 22.84 1.13
CA PRO A 174 -6.24 22.84 2.55
C PRO A 174 -5.06 22.32 3.35
N ILE A 175 -4.77 22.96 4.49
CA ILE A 175 -3.76 22.45 5.43
C ILE A 175 -4.27 21.10 5.95
N PRO A 176 -3.54 19.99 5.78
CA PRO A 176 -4.01 18.69 6.22
C PRO A 176 -4.25 18.62 7.73
N GLU A 177 -5.28 17.89 8.14
CA GLU A 177 -5.57 17.66 9.56
C GLU A 177 -4.61 16.60 10.12
N ILE A 178 -3.88 16.93 11.18
CA ILE A 178 -2.97 16.02 11.89
C ILE A 178 -3.50 15.73 13.28
N PHE A 179 -3.54 14.45 13.64
CA PHE A 179 -3.88 13.99 14.96
C PHE A 179 -2.87 12.94 15.44
N SER A 180 -3.08 12.45 16.64
CA SER A 180 -2.08 11.64 17.35
C SER A 180 -2.69 10.41 17.97
N ILE A 181 -2.01 9.29 17.82
CA ILE A 181 -2.44 8.00 18.34
C ILE A 181 -2.21 7.98 19.87
N PRO A 182 -3.25 7.73 20.69
CA PRO A 182 -3.09 7.54 22.13
C PRO A 182 -2.09 6.44 22.47
N LEU A 183 -1.34 6.58 23.57
CA LEU A 183 -0.36 5.55 23.98
C LEU A 183 -1.00 4.17 24.18
N ALA A 184 -2.25 4.12 24.65
CA ALA A 184 -3.02 2.89 24.80
C ALA A 184 -3.29 2.14 23.48
N LEU A 185 -3.19 2.81 22.33
CA LEU A 185 -3.31 2.22 20.99
C LEU A 185 -1.94 2.09 20.30
N ALA A 186 -0.99 2.97 20.62
CA ALA A 186 0.35 2.93 20.04
C ALA A 186 1.28 1.88 20.68
N GLY A 187 1.06 1.56 21.96
CA GLY A 187 1.87 0.61 22.75
C GLY A 187 3.29 1.08 23.10
N ALA A 188 3.81 2.12 22.42
CA ALA A 188 5.12 2.71 22.70
C ALA A 188 5.11 4.22 22.43
N SER A 189 5.86 4.97 23.24
CA SER A 189 5.99 6.42 23.09
C SER A 189 6.86 6.79 21.86
N MET A 190 6.73 8.01 21.33
CA MET A 190 7.60 8.46 20.22
C MET A 190 9.08 8.42 20.61
N PRO A 191 9.49 8.91 21.80
CA PRO A 191 10.86 8.78 22.28
C PRO A 191 11.40 7.35 22.25
N ASP A 192 10.62 6.37 22.73
CA ASP A 192 11.05 4.96 22.76
C ASP A 192 11.20 4.39 21.35
N LYS A 193 10.28 4.75 20.44
CA LYS A 193 10.33 4.33 19.03
C LYS A 193 11.58 4.88 18.33
N ILE A 194 11.89 6.16 18.52
CA ILE A 194 13.06 6.79 17.91
C ILE A 194 14.35 6.22 18.52
N GLN A 195 14.40 6.03 19.85
CA GLN A 195 15.52 5.41 20.54
C GLN A 195 15.81 4.01 19.98
N ARG A 196 14.78 3.17 19.81
CA ARG A 196 14.90 1.83 19.24
C ARG A 196 15.42 1.85 17.80
N ALA A 197 14.99 2.81 16.98
CA ALA A 197 15.51 3.00 15.62
C ALA A 197 16.98 3.44 15.63
N ALA A 198 17.34 4.38 16.51
CA ALA A 198 18.72 4.85 16.67
C ALA A 198 19.66 3.70 17.09
N GLU A 199 19.25 2.86 18.04
CA GLU A 199 20.02 1.70 18.48
C GLU A 199 20.24 0.67 17.38
N ALA A 200 19.21 0.41 16.56
CA ALA A 200 19.32 -0.48 15.42
C ALA A 200 20.37 0.02 14.41
N LEU A 201 20.37 1.32 14.12
CA LEU A 201 21.30 1.94 13.18
C LEU A 201 22.71 2.06 13.75
N HIS A 202 22.87 2.40 15.03
CA HIS A 202 24.16 2.59 15.67
C HIS A 202 25.07 1.36 15.57
N SER A 203 24.49 0.15 15.65
CA SER A 203 25.22 -1.12 15.52
C SER A 203 25.91 -1.36 14.16
N THR A 204 25.64 -0.50 13.17
CA THR A 204 26.14 -0.64 11.79
C THR A 204 27.30 0.28 11.45
N GLY A 205 27.63 1.26 12.31
CA GLY A 205 28.57 2.34 11.99
C GLY A 205 28.11 3.24 10.84
N LEU A 206 26.79 3.40 10.67
CA LEU A 206 26.18 4.48 9.87
C LEU A 206 26.21 5.79 10.66
N GLY A 207 26.32 6.91 9.96
CA GLY A 207 26.13 8.23 10.58
C GLY A 207 24.66 8.66 10.64
N GLY A 208 23.83 8.09 9.78
CA GLY A 208 22.40 8.36 9.79
C GLY A 208 21.62 7.59 8.72
N TYR A 209 20.30 7.73 8.80
CA TYR A 209 19.35 7.10 7.88
C TYR A 209 18.30 8.13 7.41
N LEU A 210 18.08 8.19 6.10
CA LEU A 210 17.04 8.99 5.46
C LEU A 210 15.76 8.17 5.24
N PHE A 211 14.70 8.55 5.94
CA PHE A 211 13.34 8.05 5.76
C PHE A 211 12.58 8.91 4.74
N SER A 212 12.06 8.27 3.70
CA SER A 212 11.14 8.87 2.72
C SER A 212 9.74 8.24 2.73
N ASP A 213 9.59 7.07 3.35
CA ASP A 213 8.30 6.40 3.57
C ASP A 213 7.51 7.16 4.64
N ILE A 214 6.33 7.66 4.27
CA ILE A 214 5.49 8.46 5.16
C ILE A 214 4.94 7.67 6.34
N ASP A 215 4.73 6.35 6.17
CA ASP A 215 4.22 5.51 7.24
C ASP A 215 5.26 5.30 8.33
N ASP A 216 6.53 5.17 7.94
CA ASP A 216 7.65 5.07 8.90
C ASP A 216 7.72 6.33 9.78
N ILE A 217 7.59 7.50 9.15
CA ILE A 217 7.64 8.78 9.86
C ILE A 217 6.41 8.96 10.75
N ALA A 218 5.20 8.68 10.23
CA ALA A 218 3.95 8.72 10.98
C ALA A 218 3.98 7.75 12.18
N TRP A 219 4.49 6.53 12.01
CA TRP A 219 4.61 5.55 13.08
C TRP A 219 5.62 5.97 14.15
N LEU A 220 6.80 6.47 13.76
CA LEU A 220 7.82 6.99 14.69
C LEU A 220 7.27 8.10 15.57
N LEU A 221 6.49 9.00 14.97
CA LEU A 221 5.97 10.20 15.65
C LEU A 221 4.63 9.95 16.36
N ASN A 222 4.04 8.75 16.28
CA ASN A 222 2.65 8.51 16.75
C ASN A 222 1.65 9.56 16.24
N LEU A 223 1.90 10.09 15.03
CA LEU A 223 1.06 11.08 14.37
C LEU A 223 0.43 10.46 13.14
N ARG A 224 -0.72 10.97 12.73
CA ARG A 224 -1.44 10.56 11.53
C ARG A 224 -2.02 11.76 10.82
N GLY A 225 -2.14 11.65 9.51
CA GLY A 225 -2.85 12.60 8.66
C GLY A 225 -4.25 12.10 8.33
N LYS A 226 -5.18 13.03 8.23
CA LYS A 226 -6.47 12.84 7.60
C LYS A 226 -6.50 13.70 6.33
N ASP A 227 -6.80 13.06 5.21
CA ASP A 227 -6.82 13.60 3.86
C ASP A 227 -5.49 14.26 3.41
N SER A 228 -4.39 14.00 4.13
CA SER A 228 -3.05 14.52 3.79
C SER A 228 -2.47 13.81 2.57
N VAL A 229 -2.53 12.48 2.59
CA VAL A 229 -2.21 11.59 1.47
C VAL A 229 -3.45 10.74 1.24
N PRO A 230 -3.98 10.68 0.00
CA PRO A 230 -5.24 9.97 -0.25
C PRO A 230 -5.19 8.55 0.29
N ASN A 231 -6.21 8.16 1.07
CA ASN A 231 -6.40 6.79 1.56
C ASN A 231 -5.19 6.24 2.36
N CYS A 232 -4.37 7.12 2.95
CA CYS A 232 -3.27 6.74 3.82
C CYS A 232 -3.34 7.55 5.12
N GLY A 233 -3.10 6.88 6.25
CA GLY A 233 -3.01 7.54 7.56
C GLY A 233 -1.73 8.36 7.78
N GLY A 234 -0.79 8.35 6.84
CA GLY A 234 0.44 9.14 6.88
C GLY A 234 0.23 10.62 6.49
N PHE A 235 1.34 11.38 6.49
CA PHE A 235 1.40 12.75 6.01
C PHE A 235 2.74 13.00 5.31
N ARG A 236 2.80 13.98 4.42
CA ARG A 236 3.99 14.21 3.59
C ARG A 236 5.14 14.72 4.45
N ALA A 237 6.15 13.87 4.62
CA ALA A 237 7.35 14.23 5.35
C ALA A 237 8.59 13.48 4.85
N PHE A 238 9.75 14.11 5.02
CA PHE A 238 11.04 13.44 5.03
C PHE A 238 11.60 13.47 6.45
N ALA A 239 12.36 12.44 6.84
CA ALA A 239 13.06 12.45 8.10
C ALA A 239 14.50 11.95 7.98
N PHE A 240 15.43 12.63 8.64
CA PHE A 240 16.82 12.21 8.75
C PHE A 240 17.17 11.94 10.21
N LEU A 241 17.47 10.67 10.52
CA LEU A 241 17.91 10.27 11.85
C LEU A 241 19.44 10.20 11.88
N VAL A 242 20.05 11.17 12.56
CA VAL A 242 21.50 11.17 12.83
C VAL A 242 21.76 10.33 14.08
N VAL A 243 22.73 9.44 14.01
CA VAL A 243 23.21 8.63 15.14
C VAL A 243 24.69 8.92 15.39
N GLY A 244 25.06 9.16 16.65
CA GLY A 244 26.44 9.48 17.04
C GLY A 244 26.91 8.74 18.29
N ASP A 245 28.24 8.65 18.44
CA ASP A 245 28.89 8.25 19.69
C ASP A 245 28.91 9.48 20.60
N GLY A 246 28.15 9.47 21.70
CA GLY A 246 28.03 10.65 22.56
C GLY A 246 29.35 11.09 23.19
N GLY A 247 29.57 12.41 23.28
CA GLY A 247 30.81 13.01 23.80
C GLY A 247 31.05 12.82 25.30
N SER A 248 30.06 12.33 26.05
CA SER A 248 30.16 12.09 27.49
C SER A 248 29.53 10.74 27.86
N ALA A 249 30.31 9.86 28.51
CA ALA A 249 29.85 8.64 29.18
C ALA A 249 29.16 7.54 28.33
N GLY A 250 29.49 7.41 27.04
CA GLY A 250 29.05 6.26 26.23
C GLY A 250 27.54 6.18 25.96
N SER A 251 26.80 7.27 26.20
CA SER A 251 25.39 7.37 25.82
C SER A 251 25.27 7.49 24.29
N LYS A 252 24.40 6.65 23.69
CA LYS A 252 24.13 6.68 22.25
C LYS A 252 23.20 7.84 21.95
N GLN A 253 23.73 8.88 21.33
CA GLN A 253 22.98 10.09 21.03
C GLN A 253 22.34 10.01 19.65
N TRP A 254 21.16 10.62 19.53
CA TRP A 254 20.48 10.76 18.26
C TRP A 254 19.84 12.13 18.10
N SER A 255 19.71 12.55 16.85
CA SER A 255 18.84 13.67 16.49
C SER A 255 18.00 13.33 15.28
N LEU A 256 16.69 13.52 15.40
CA LEU A 256 15.72 13.30 14.33
C LEU A 256 15.34 14.64 13.72
N HIS A 257 15.58 14.81 12.43
CA HIS A 257 15.22 16.01 11.67
C HIS A 257 14.04 15.68 10.75
N VAL A 258 12.90 16.34 10.92
CA VAL A 258 11.66 16.07 10.19
C VAL A 258 11.26 17.30 9.36
N PHE A 259 10.99 17.08 8.08
CA PHE A 259 10.63 18.10 7.10
C PHE A 259 9.21 17.78 6.65
N SER A 260 8.25 18.64 6.93
CA SER A 260 6.84 18.32 6.75
C SER A 260 6.05 19.46 6.15
N ASP A 261 5.07 19.17 5.32
CA ASP A 261 4.17 20.17 4.72
C ASP A 261 3.12 20.66 5.73
N VAL A 262 2.91 19.89 6.80
CA VAL A 262 2.13 20.25 7.99
C VAL A 262 3.00 20.90 9.08
N TYR A 263 4.15 21.47 8.72
CA TYR A 263 5.05 22.16 9.66
C TYR A 263 4.29 23.19 10.51
N GLU A 264 3.44 24.02 9.89
CA GLU A 264 2.65 25.04 10.59
C GLU A 264 1.75 24.39 11.66
N SER A 265 0.99 23.35 11.29
CA SER A 265 0.14 22.59 12.22
C SER A 265 0.89 21.97 13.39
N LEU A 266 2.13 21.53 13.17
CA LEU A 266 2.99 20.95 14.22
C LEU A 266 3.63 22.03 15.10
N SER A 267 3.92 23.19 14.52
CA SER A 267 4.72 24.27 15.11
C SER A 267 3.93 25.30 15.92
N GLU A 268 2.71 25.64 15.50
CA GLU A 268 1.93 26.75 16.05
C GLU A 268 0.96 26.36 17.16
N ASN A 269 0.86 25.06 17.47
CA ASN A 269 -0.06 24.55 18.49
C ASN A 269 0.72 24.13 19.76
N PRO A 270 0.71 24.94 20.85
CA PRO A 270 1.37 24.60 22.12
C PRO A 270 0.80 23.34 22.78
N SER A 271 -0.44 22.96 22.41
CA SER A 271 -1.12 21.73 22.83
C SER A 271 -0.82 20.55 21.89
N SER A 272 0.07 20.71 20.91
CA SER A 272 0.46 19.60 20.03
C SER A 272 1.04 18.46 20.87
N LYS A 273 0.70 17.21 20.54
CA LYS A 273 1.21 16.06 21.30
C LYS A 273 2.75 15.93 21.25
N LEU A 274 3.43 16.63 20.34
CA LEU A 274 4.88 16.80 20.36
C LEU A 274 5.37 17.50 21.63
N HIS A 275 4.70 18.57 22.09
CA HIS A 275 5.02 19.22 23.38
C HIS A 275 4.74 18.32 24.58
N SER A 276 3.75 17.42 24.49
CA SER A 276 3.49 16.45 25.57
C SER A 276 4.55 15.33 25.62
N ALA A 277 5.07 14.92 24.46
CA ALA A 277 6.09 13.87 24.35
C ALA A 277 7.52 14.39 24.63
N PHE A 278 7.75 15.69 24.43
CA PHE A 278 9.04 16.32 24.63
C PHE A 278 8.91 17.51 25.60
N PRO A 279 9.54 17.45 26.78
CA PRO A 279 9.28 18.38 27.89
C PRO A 279 9.70 19.83 27.63
N SER A 280 10.53 20.08 26.62
CA SER A 280 10.98 21.44 26.28
C SER A 280 11.16 21.59 24.77
N SER A 281 10.87 22.80 24.28
CA SER A 281 11.07 23.17 22.88
C SER A 281 11.63 24.59 22.77
N ARG A 282 12.36 24.89 21.69
CA ARG A 282 12.85 26.23 21.36
C ARG A 282 12.87 26.45 19.85
N THR A 283 12.66 27.68 19.42
CA THR A 283 12.86 28.09 18.02
C THR A 283 14.33 28.39 17.76
N ILE A 284 14.87 27.86 16.66
CA ILE A 284 16.23 28.09 16.16
C ILE A 284 16.11 28.78 14.80
N GLY A 285 16.80 29.91 14.63
CA GLY A 285 16.69 30.70 13.39
C GLY A 285 15.27 31.21 13.16
N LYS A 286 14.80 31.18 11.91
CA LYS A 286 13.47 31.69 11.52
C LYS A 286 12.36 30.64 11.53
N SER A 287 12.68 29.38 11.27
CA SER A 287 11.69 28.36 10.90
C SER A 287 12.05 26.94 11.37
N THR A 288 12.91 26.81 12.38
CA THR A 288 13.23 25.50 12.96
C THR A 288 12.75 25.43 14.39
N ILE A 289 11.99 24.38 14.74
CA ILE A 289 11.63 24.12 16.13
C ILE A 289 12.40 22.89 16.61
N GLN A 290 13.14 23.04 17.69
CA GLN A 290 13.84 21.93 18.35
C GLN A 290 13.12 21.55 19.63
N TYR A 291 12.79 20.28 19.75
CA TYR A 291 12.29 19.61 20.95
C TYR A 291 13.42 18.80 21.59
N SER A 292 13.56 18.86 22.91
CA SER A 292 14.60 18.16 23.67
C SER A 292 14.01 17.11 24.60
N LEU A 293 14.52 15.88 24.53
CA LEU A 293 14.18 14.78 25.43
C LEU A 293 15.35 14.62 26.41
N GLY A 294 15.24 15.19 27.61
CA GLY A 294 16.27 15.28 28.66
C GLY A 294 17.58 14.52 28.38
N GLY A 295 18.69 15.24 28.17
CA GLY A 295 19.94 14.71 27.62
C GLY A 295 20.34 15.45 26.34
N GLU A 296 21.12 14.81 25.46
CA GLU A 296 21.54 15.36 24.16
C GLU A 296 20.64 14.94 22.97
N ASN A 297 19.60 14.14 23.22
CA ASN A 297 18.66 13.66 22.20
C ASN A 297 17.64 14.75 21.81
N THR A 298 17.45 14.94 20.49
CA THR A 298 16.62 16.04 19.97
C THR A 298 15.76 15.63 18.77
N LEU A 299 14.58 16.25 18.67
CA LEU A 299 13.75 16.25 17.47
C LEU A 299 13.71 17.67 16.91
N ARG A 300 13.91 17.84 15.61
CA ARG A 300 13.86 19.15 14.93
C ARG A 300 12.85 19.12 13.80
N LEU A 301 11.97 20.11 13.77
CA LEU A 301 10.98 20.32 12.71
C LEU A 301 11.41 21.43 11.76
N TYR A 302 11.15 21.20 10.48
CA TYR A 302 11.46 22.10 9.37
C TYR A 302 10.31 22.15 8.36
N PRO A 303 10.16 23.25 7.59
CA PRO A 303 9.29 23.29 6.42
C PRO A 303 9.71 22.24 5.38
N TYR A 304 8.73 21.59 4.73
CA TYR A 304 8.95 20.52 3.75
C TYR A 304 10.01 20.85 2.68
N ASP A 305 9.86 22.00 2.00
CA ASP A 305 10.70 22.39 0.87
C ASP A 305 12.14 22.75 1.28
N SER A 306 12.41 22.91 2.56
CA SER A 306 13.77 23.21 3.06
C SER A 306 14.69 21.99 3.10
N PHE A 307 14.18 20.78 2.83
CA PHE A 307 14.96 19.54 2.98
C PHE A 307 16.23 19.50 2.12
N ALA A 308 16.12 19.83 0.82
CA ALA A 308 17.25 19.80 -0.11
C ALA A 308 18.35 20.82 0.26
N ASP A 309 17.96 22.01 0.71
CA ASP A 309 18.90 23.02 1.18
C ASP A 309 19.51 22.66 2.53
N TRP A 310 18.73 22.05 3.42
CA TRP A 310 19.22 21.57 4.70
C TRP A 310 20.29 20.48 4.53
N LEU A 311 20.13 19.56 3.58
CA LEU A 311 21.16 18.54 3.29
C LEU A 311 22.54 19.17 3.05
N LYS A 312 22.61 20.28 2.31
CA LYS A 312 23.87 21.01 2.03
C LYS A 312 24.57 21.52 3.29
N THR A 313 23.85 21.63 4.42
CA THR A 313 24.37 22.15 5.69
C THR A 313 24.85 21.07 6.66
N LEU A 314 24.56 19.79 6.39
CA LEU A 314 24.80 18.72 7.34
C LEU A 314 26.29 18.32 7.38
N PRO A 315 27.02 18.55 8.49
CA PRO A 315 28.47 18.30 8.53
C PRO A 315 28.84 16.82 8.32
N LEU A 316 27.93 15.91 8.67
CA LEU A 316 28.08 14.47 8.43
C LEU A 316 28.29 14.14 6.94
N LEU A 317 27.65 14.91 6.05
CA LEU A 317 27.83 14.77 4.60
C LEU A 317 29.21 15.24 4.14
N ALA A 318 29.94 16.03 4.94
CA ALA A 318 31.33 16.39 4.67
C ALA A 318 32.36 15.38 5.21
N HIS A 319 31.96 14.42 6.06
CA HIS A 319 32.89 13.47 6.65
C HIS A 319 33.31 12.37 5.65
N PRO A 320 34.61 12.14 5.39
CA PRO A 320 35.06 11.32 4.24
C PRO A 320 34.80 9.81 4.37
N SER A 321 34.55 9.30 5.58
CA SER A 321 34.48 7.85 5.86
C SER A 321 33.17 7.34 6.47
N ILE A 322 32.20 8.21 6.77
CA ILE A 322 30.96 7.79 7.44
C ILE A 322 29.87 7.53 6.39
N PRO A 323 29.34 6.29 6.29
CA PRO A 323 28.27 5.96 5.37
C PRO A 323 26.91 6.47 5.86
N ILE A 324 26.02 6.75 4.90
CA ILE A 324 24.66 7.22 5.13
C ILE A 324 23.70 6.29 4.41
N ALA A 325 22.66 5.87 5.12
CA ALA A 325 21.67 4.96 4.59
C ALA A 325 20.43 5.69 4.09
N TYR A 326 19.77 5.10 3.10
CA TYR A 326 18.45 5.50 2.61
C TYR A 326 17.63 4.26 2.26
N GLY A 327 16.31 4.41 2.26
CA GLY A 327 15.37 3.35 1.86
C GLY A 327 15.23 3.19 0.34
N THR A 328 14.71 2.05 -0.10
CA THR A 328 14.53 1.69 -1.52
C THR A 328 13.66 2.68 -2.30
N ASN A 329 12.73 3.34 -1.62
CA ASN A 329 11.74 4.25 -2.20
C ASN A 329 12.21 5.71 -2.26
N LEU A 330 13.50 5.98 -2.02
CA LEU A 330 14.02 7.35 -2.15
C LEU A 330 13.89 7.81 -3.61
N ASN A 331 13.29 8.98 -3.83
CA ASN A 331 13.17 9.54 -5.18
C ASN A 331 14.54 9.97 -5.74
N PHE A 332 14.64 9.97 -7.06
CA PHE A 332 15.88 10.22 -7.79
C PHE A 332 16.40 11.65 -7.58
N ALA A 333 15.52 12.65 -7.44
CA ALA A 333 15.92 14.04 -7.18
C ALA A 333 16.63 14.19 -5.83
N LEU A 334 16.10 13.58 -4.77
CA LEU A 334 16.71 13.58 -3.45
C LEU A 334 17.98 12.74 -3.41
N TYR A 335 18.00 11.59 -4.08
CA TYR A 335 19.23 10.81 -4.21
C TYR A 335 20.36 11.61 -4.88
N THR A 336 20.05 12.32 -5.96
CA THR A 336 21.02 13.17 -6.66
C THR A 336 21.52 14.30 -5.76
N THR A 337 20.60 15.00 -5.09
CA THR A 337 20.95 16.05 -4.12
C THR A 337 21.85 15.50 -3.02
N LEU A 338 21.50 14.35 -2.46
CA LEU A 338 22.28 13.68 -1.41
C LEU A 338 23.67 13.27 -1.93
N SER A 339 23.76 12.75 -3.16
CA SER A 339 25.02 12.37 -3.79
C SER A 339 25.92 13.60 -4.01
N ASP A 340 25.37 14.71 -4.49
CA ASP A 340 26.13 15.93 -4.82
C ASP A 340 26.75 16.59 -3.58
N VAL A 341 26.06 16.54 -2.43
CA VAL A 341 26.55 17.14 -1.18
C VAL A 341 27.44 16.20 -0.37
N THR A 342 27.49 14.92 -0.74
CA THR A 342 28.30 13.91 -0.05
C THR A 342 29.74 13.96 -0.59
N VAL A 343 30.72 14.25 0.27
CA VAL A 343 32.16 14.10 -0.08
C VAL A 343 32.41 12.68 -0.59
N ASN A 344 33.11 12.54 -1.72
CA ASN A 344 33.28 11.30 -2.50
C ASN A 344 31.99 10.76 -3.16
N GLY A 345 30.95 11.59 -3.32
CA GLY A 345 29.76 11.28 -4.10
C GLY A 345 28.94 10.10 -3.58
N SER A 346 28.42 9.28 -4.50
CA SER A 346 27.53 8.15 -4.22
C SER A 346 28.17 7.01 -3.43
N ASP A 347 29.49 6.95 -3.32
CA ASP A 347 30.23 5.81 -2.74
C ASP A 347 29.93 5.59 -1.25
N ARG A 348 29.38 6.60 -0.56
CA ARG A 348 28.97 6.53 0.86
C ARG A 348 27.48 6.31 1.07
N LEU A 349 26.69 6.33 0.00
CA LEU A 349 25.25 6.18 0.08
C LEU A 349 24.88 4.70 -0.06
N VAL A 350 24.28 4.14 0.99
CA VAL A 350 23.94 2.72 1.03
C VAL A 350 22.43 2.55 1.08
N CYS A 351 21.89 1.82 0.11
CA CYS A 351 20.48 1.43 0.14
C CYS A 351 20.30 0.31 1.17
N LEU A 352 19.53 0.55 2.23
CA LEU A 352 19.26 -0.43 3.28
C LEU A 352 17.76 -0.46 3.59
N PRO A 353 17.21 -1.62 4.01
CA PRO A 353 15.82 -1.68 4.46
C PRO A 353 15.63 -0.84 5.72
N SER A 354 14.44 -0.25 5.86
CA SER A 354 14.10 0.52 7.04
C SER A 354 13.89 -0.39 8.26
N CYS A 355 14.63 -0.15 9.33
CA CYS A 355 14.36 -0.80 10.62
C CYS A 355 12.99 -0.41 11.21
N VAL A 356 12.46 0.77 10.87
CA VAL A 356 11.15 1.23 11.32
C VAL A 356 10.05 0.44 10.65
N GLN A 357 10.15 0.22 9.33
CA GLN A 357 9.23 -0.64 8.59
C GLN A 357 9.19 -2.04 9.23
N HIS A 358 10.35 -2.62 9.58
CA HIS A 358 10.40 -3.90 10.28
C HIS A 358 9.68 -3.88 11.65
N PHE A 359 9.81 -2.79 12.41
CA PHE A 359 9.15 -2.67 13.71
C PHE A 359 7.64 -2.55 13.58
N ARG A 360 7.12 -1.69 12.69
CA ARG A 360 5.66 -1.49 12.51
C ARG A 360 4.96 -2.70 11.87
N ASN A 361 5.67 -3.49 11.06
CA ASN A 361 5.12 -4.73 10.50
C ASN A 361 4.79 -5.80 11.55
N ARG A 362 5.41 -5.72 12.74
CA ARG A 362 5.17 -6.62 13.87
C ARG A 362 4.45 -5.86 14.98
N LYS A 363 3.14 -5.91 14.94
CA LYS A 363 2.25 -5.16 15.81
C LYS A 363 2.45 -5.64 17.25
N ASN A 364 2.55 -4.67 18.15
CA ASN A 364 2.55 -4.96 19.59
C ASN A 364 1.12 -5.23 20.09
N ASP A 365 0.98 -5.69 21.33
CA ASP A 365 -0.32 -6.09 21.89
C ASP A 365 -1.37 -4.96 21.86
N ALA A 366 -0.96 -3.70 22.04
CA ALA A 366 -1.88 -2.56 21.97
C ALA A 366 -2.36 -2.31 20.53
N GLU A 367 -1.47 -2.41 19.54
CA GLU A 367 -1.83 -2.28 18.13
C GLU A 367 -2.72 -3.45 17.68
N ILE A 368 -2.47 -4.67 18.17
CA ILE A 368 -3.31 -5.86 17.92
C ILE A 368 -4.71 -5.67 18.50
N GLU A 369 -4.83 -5.16 19.73
CA GLU A 369 -6.15 -4.87 20.30
C GLU A 369 -6.87 -3.73 19.56
N GLY A 370 -6.12 -2.72 19.11
CA GLY A 370 -6.64 -1.70 18.20
C GLY A 370 -7.28 -2.30 16.95
N PHE A 371 -6.62 -3.26 16.31
CA PHE A 371 -7.20 -3.98 15.17
C PHE A 371 -8.49 -4.72 15.52
N ARG A 372 -8.57 -5.39 16.69
CA ARG A 372 -9.83 -6.02 17.14
C ARG A 372 -10.94 -4.99 17.33
N GLN A 373 -10.61 -3.82 17.89
CA GLN A 373 -11.55 -2.72 18.10
C GLN A 373 -12.07 -2.17 16.77
N CYS A 374 -11.19 -1.78 15.85
CA CYS A 374 -11.63 -1.17 14.58
C CYS A 374 -12.45 -2.15 13.72
N HIS A 375 -12.12 -3.45 13.72
CA HIS A 375 -12.90 -4.44 12.97
C HIS A 375 -14.27 -4.74 13.58
N ARG A 376 -14.43 -4.64 14.91
CA ARG A 376 -15.76 -4.69 15.55
C ARG A 376 -16.62 -3.49 15.15
N ILE A 377 -16.02 -2.31 15.08
CA ILE A 377 -16.70 -1.07 14.66
C ILE A 377 -17.11 -1.15 13.19
N ASP A 378 -16.19 -1.52 12.31
CA ASP A 378 -16.43 -1.62 10.88
C ASP A 378 -17.46 -2.70 10.54
N ALA A 379 -17.45 -3.83 11.27
CA ALA A 379 -18.45 -4.88 11.10
C ALA A 379 -19.89 -4.36 11.24
N ILE A 380 -20.15 -3.44 12.18
CA ILE A 380 -21.47 -2.83 12.34
C ILE A 380 -21.86 -2.05 11.08
N ALA A 381 -20.96 -1.25 10.53
CA ALA A 381 -21.21 -0.47 9.32
C ALA A 381 -21.50 -1.39 8.12
N VAL A 382 -20.68 -2.42 7.91
CA VAL A 382 -20.85 -3.36 6.79
C VAL A 382 -22.13 -4.21 6.96
N ILE A 383 -22.45 -4.68 8.16
CA ILE A 383 -23.67 -5.45 8.43
C ILE A 383 -24.93 -4.59 8.20
N GLN A 384 -24.93 -3.34 8.68
CA GLN A 384 -26.00 -2.38 8.39
C GLN A 384 -26.15 -2.16 6.88
N TYR A 385 -25.04 -2.00 6.17
CA TYR A 385 -25.02 -1.82 4.72
C TYR A 385 -25.60 -3.01 3.96
N LEU A 386 -25.16 -4.23 4.27
CA LEU A 386 -25.65 -5.44 3.58
C LEU A 386 -27.16 -5.66 3.82
N HIS A 387 -27.62 -5.45 5.06
CA HIS A 387 -29.04 -5.48 5.38
C HIS A 387 -29.82 -4.39 4.61
N TRP A 388 -29.32 -3.15 4.62
CA TRP A 388 -29.93 -2.04 3.90
C TRP A 388 -30.03 -2.31 2.40
N LEU A 389 -28.97 -2.81 1.78
CA LEU A 389 -28.93 -3.08 0.34
C LEU A 389 -29.96 -4.14 -0.05
N GLU A 390 -30.06 -5.22 0.73
CA GLU A 390 -31.07 -6.26 0.52
C GLU A 390 -32.49 -5.66 0.60
N LYS A 391 -32.79 -4.85 1.62
CA LYS A 391 -34.09 -4.21 1.80
C LYS A 391 -34.43 -3.19 0.72
N ALA A 392 -33.47 -2.34 0.37
CA ALA A 392 -33.63 -1.33 -0.67
C ALA A 392 -34.04 -2.00 -1.99
N ILE A 393 -33.32 -3.05 -2.40
CA ILE A 393 -33.60 -3.74 -3.65
C ILE A 393 -34.92 -4.54 -3.57
N GLN A 394 -35.21 -5.21 -2.45
CA GLN A 394 -36.49 -5.90 -2.22
C GLN A 394 -37.70 -4.96 -2.30
N SER A 395 -37.56 -3.71 -1.85
CA SER A 395 -38.62 -2.68 -1.95
C SER A 395 -38.75 -2.03 -3.32
N GLY A 396 -37.92 -2.42 -4.31
CA GLY A 396 -37.94 -1.86 -5.66
C GLY A 396 -37.11 -0.59 -5.84
N ALA A 397 -36.27 -0.21 -4.87
CA ALA A 397 -35.36 0.92 -5.04
C ALA A 397 -34.29 0.61 -6.11
N THR A 398 -33.95 1.60 -6.91
CA THR A 398 -32.84 1.51 -7.87
C THR A 398 -31.57 2.05 -7.21
N VAL A 399 -30.57 1.19 -7.05
CA VAL A 399 -29.27 1.53 -6.45
C VAL A 399 -28.18 1.22 -7.46
N SER A 400 -27.35 2.21 -7.79
CA SER A 400 -26.13 2.04 -8.58
C SER A 400 -24.93 1.63 -7.71
N GLU A 401 -23.86 1.17 -8.33
CA GLU A 401 -22.59 0.85 -7.67
C GLU A 401 -22.05 2.05 -6.87
N SER A 402 -21.98 3.23 -7.48
CA SER A 402 -21.51 4.45 -6.82
C SER A 402 -22.39 4.84 -5.61
N GLN A 403 -23.71 4.69 -5.73
CA GLN A 403 -24.65 4.92 -4.62
C GLN A 403 -24.49 3.88 -3.52
N GLY A 404 -24.22 2.62 -3.86
CA GLY A 404 -23.91 1.56 -2.91
C GLY A 404 -22.63 1.86 -2.12
N ALA A 405 -21.55 2.24 -2.81
CA ALA A 405 -20.29 2.64 -2.21
C ALA A 405 -20.47 3.85 -1.27
N LEU A 406 -21.17 4.89 -1.74
CA LEU A 406 -21.47 6.08 -0.92
C LEU A 406 -22.26 5.72 0.34
N ARG A 407 -23.22 4.81 0.24
CA ARG A 407 -24.02 4.40 1.40
C ARG A 407 -23.20 3.64 2.44
N LEU A 408 -22.28 2.77 2.01
CA LEU A 408 -21.37 2.09 2.93
C LEU A 408 -20.42 3.09 3.62
N PHE A 409 -19.89 4.07 2.87
CA PHE A 409 -19.11 5.16 3.45
C PHE A 409 -19.90 5.92 4.52
N GLN A 410 -21.17 6.26 4.27
CA GLN A 410 -22.03 6.93 5.25
C GLN A 410 -22.20 6.11 6.53
N PHE A 411 -22.42 4.79 6.43
CA PHE A 411 -22.50 3.93 7.61
C PHE A 411 -21.19 3.89 8.41
N ARG A 412 -20.03 3.99 7.77
CA ARG A 412 -18.74 4.11 8.48
C ARG A 412 -18.62 5.44 9.22
N GLN A 413 -19.08 6.54 8.61
CA GLN A 413 -19.06 7.88 9.19
C GLN A 413 -19.91 8.01 10.46
N GLU A 414 -20.84 7.10 10.72
CA GLU A 414 -21.62 7.07 11.97
C GLU A 414 -20.74 6.81 13.21
N SER A 415 -19.55 6.22 13.03
CA SER A 415 -18.60 6.01 14.13
C SER A 415 -17.73 7.25 14.36
N ALA A 416 -17.65 7.71 15.62
CA ALA A 416 -16.72 8.78 16.01
C ALA A 416 -15.24 8.37 15.89
N GLU A 417 -14.93 7.08 15.75
CA GLU A 417 -13.56 6.61 15.50
C GLU A 417 -13.17 6.63 14.03
N PHE A 418 -14.13 6.74 13.10
CA PHE A 418 -13.85 6.74 11.66
C PHE A 418 -13.13 8.04 11.26
N ILE A 419 -12.04 7.89 10.50
CA ILE A 419 -11.22 9.02 10.03
C ILE A 419 -11.50 9.29 8.56
N GLN A 420 -11.28 8.27 7.72
CA GLN A 420 -11.41 8.31 6.26
C GLN A 420 -11.43 6.88 5.71
N LEU A 421 -11.67 6.71 4.41
CA LEU A 421 -11.54 5.40 3.75
C LEU A 421 -10.07 4.96 3.69
N SER A 422 -9.83 3.65 3.77
CA SER A 422 -8.49 3.08 3.59
C SER A 422 -8.11 2.85 2.13
N PHE A 423 -9.11 2.90 1.23
CA PHE A 423 -9.00 2.93 -0.22
C PHE A 423 -10.38 3.24 -0.83
N ASP A 424 -10.41 3.60 -2.12
CA ASP A 424 -11.67 3.86 -2.82
C ASP A 424 -12.48 2.55 -2.93
N THR A 425 -13.73 2.58 -2.46
CA THR A 425 -14.59 1.38 -2.42
C THR A 425 -14.79 0.81 -3.82
N ILE A 426 -14.45 -0.47 -3.99
CA ILE A 426 -14.81 -1.25 -5.17
C ILE A 426 -16.24 -1.75 -4.93
N SER A 427 -17.20 -1.15 -5.63
CA SER A 427 -18.59 -1.59 -5.66
C SER A 427 -18.89 -2.08 -7.07
N ALA A 428 -19.12 -3.39 -7.23
CA ALA A 428 -19.14 -4.00 -8.55
C ALA A 428 -20.23 -5.07 -8.68
N THR A 429 -21.13 -4.92 -9.64
CA THR A 429 -22.19 -5.90 -9.93
C THR A 429 -21.93 -6.64 -11.25
N ALA A 430 -22.35 -7.92 -11.31
CA ALA A 430 -22.25 -8.76 -12.49
C ALA A 430 -20.87 -8.66 -13.18
N ALA A 431 -20.80 -8.32 -14.46
CA ALA A 431 -19.56 -8.28 -15.23
C ALA A 431 -18.49 -7.32 -14.66
N ASN A 432 -18.90 -6.24 -13.98
CA ASN A 432 -17.97 -5.30 -13.36
C ASN A 432 -17.18 -5.97 -12.22
N SER A 433 -17.78 -6.92 -11.51
CA SER A 433 -17.08 -7.67 -10.44
C SER A 433 -15.94 -8.55 -10.95
N ALA A 434 -15.85 -8.80 -12.27
CA ALA A 434 -14.71 -9.48 -12.88
C ALA A 434 -13.51 -8.55 -13.14
N ILE A 435 -13.65 -7.24 -12.92
CA ILE A 435 -12.58 -6.25 -13.01
C ILE A 435 -12.03 -6.03 -11.60
N ILE A 436 -10.80 -6.47 -11.35
CA ILE A 436 -10.28 -6.70 -9.98
C ILE A 436 -10.24 -5.42 -9.15
N HIS A 437 -9.76 -4.32 -9.75
CA HIS A 437 -9.70 -2.98 -9.16
C HIS A 437 -10.72 -2.04 -9.84
N TYR A 438 -11.95 -2.52 -9.98
CA TYR A 438 -13.03 -1.73 -10.56
C TYR A 438 -13.33 -0.48 -9.72
N SER A 439 -13.50 0.67 -10.37
CA SER A 439 -13.97 1.90 -9.74
C SER A 439 -15.13 2.46 -10.57
N PRO A 440 -16.35 2.58 -10.01
CA PRO A 440 -17.49 3.08 -10.76
C PRO A 440 -17.28 4.53 -11.19
N GLN A 441 -17.50 4.81 -12.47
CA GLN A 441 -17.42 6.15 -13.05
C GLN A 441 -18.84 6.69 -13.29
N PRO A 442 -19.40 7.53 -12.38
CA PRO A 442 -20.82 7.92 -12.43
C PRO A 442 -21.16 8.95 -13.52
N GLN A 443 -20.17 9.57 -14.17
CA GLN A 443 -20.37 10.67 -15.12
C GLN A 443 -19.58 10.47 -16.43
N GLY A 444 -20.13 10.98 -17.54
CA GLY A 444 -19.47 11.05 -18.85
C GLY A 444 -19.98 10.05 -19.91
N ASP A 445 -19.58 10.28 -21.16
CA ASP A 445 -19.91 9.48 -22.34
C ASP A 445 -19.18 8.11 -22.26
N GLY A 446 -19.72 7.19 -21.45
CA GLY A 446 -19.07 5.91 -21.13
C GLY A 446 -19.10 5.52 -19.66
N SER A 447 -20.01 6.09 -18.86
CA SER A 447 -20.24 5.69 -17.45
C SER A 447 -20.25 4.18 -17.29
N THR A 448 -19.47 3.69 -16.33
CA THR A 448 -19.41 2.27 -15.97
C THR A 448 -20.36 1.93 -14.81
N ASP A 449 -20.93 2.96 -14.17
CA ASP A 449 -21.73 2.86 -12.95
C ASP A 449 -23.04 2.11 -13.18
N ALA A 450 -23.02 0.81 -12.87
CA ALA A 450 -24.11 -0.09 -13.16
C ALA A 450 -25.15 -0.11 -12.03
N VAL A 451 -26.41 -0.36 -12.39
CA VAL A 451 -27.48 -0.63 -11.42
C VAL A 451 -27.32 -2.03 -10.86
N ILE A 452 -27.34 -2.17 -9.53
CA ILE A 452 -27.32 -3.45 -8.82
C ILE A 452 -28.70 -4.11 -8.96
N ARG A 453 -28.77 -5.29 -9.58
CA ARG A 453 -30.06 -5.96 -9.88
C ARG A 453 -30.27 -7.27 -9.11
N PRO A 454 -31.54 -7.63 -8.83
CA PRO A 454 -31.88 -8.99 -8.39
C PRO A 454 -31.40 -10.06 -9.37
N GLY A 455 -30.91 -11.17 -8.85
CA GLY A 455 -30.40 -12.30 -9.65
C GLY A 455 -28.91 -12.21 -9.99
N GLU A 456 -28.23 -11.13 -9.63
CA GLU A 456 -26.82 -10.90 -9.93
C GLU A 456 -25.93 -11.05 -8.69
N LEU A 457 -24.65 -11.32 -8.93
CA LEU A 457 -23.62 -11.18 -7.91
C LEU A 457 -23.29 -9.69 -7.71
N TYR A 458 -23.03 -9.34 -6.46
CA TYR A 458 -22.54 -8.03 -6.07
C TYR A 458 -21.31 -8.21 -5.18
N LEU A 459 -20.19 -7.67 -5.63
CA LEU A 459 -18.92 -7.64 -4.91
C LEU A 459 -18.73 -6.23 -4.34
N VAL A 460 -18.52 -6.15 -3.04
CA VAL A 460 -18.10 -4.94 -2.36
C VAL A 460 -16.79 -5.20 -1.64
N ASP A 461 -15.77 -4.46 -2.03
CA ASP A 461 -14.46 -4.44 -1.37
C ASP A 461 -14.15 -3.02 -0.90
N SER A 462 -13.91 -2.89 0.38
CA SER A 462 -13.92 -1.59 1.05
C SER A 462 -13.25 -1.65 2.42
N GLY A 463 -12.72 -0.52 2.88
CA GLY A 463 -12.16 -0.41 4.21
C GLY A 463 -12.17 1.01 4.77
N GLY A 464 -11.83 1.14 6.05
CA GLY A 464 -11.74 2.42 6.74
C GLY A 464 -10.49 2.52 7.61
N HIS A 465 -9.97 3.74 7.74
CA HIS A 465 -9.07 4.09 8.83
C HIS A 465 -9.91 4.54 10.03
N TYR A 466 -9.56 3.97 11.18
CA TYR A 466 -10.13 4.29 12.47
C TYR A 466 -9.01 4.74 13.41
N LEU A 467 -9.33 5.49 14.47
CA LEU A 467 -8.32 5.85 15.47
C LEU A 467 -7.59 4.61 16.03
N SER A 468 -8.31 3.50 16.14
CA SER A 468 -7.85 2.20 16.63
C SER A 468 -7.19 1.32 15.56
N GLY A 469 -7.20 1.64 14.27
CA GLY A 469 -6.56 0.78 13.28
C GLY A 469 -7.01 0.99 11.84
N THR A 470 -6.88 -0.04 11.02
CA THR A 470 -7.26 -0.01 9.60
C THR A 470 -7.97 -1.29 9.22
N THR A 471 -9.03 -1.18 8.43
CA THR A 471 -9.78 -2.34 7.96
C THR A 471 -9.65 -2.50 6.45
N ASP A 472 -9.82 -3.74 6.02
CA ASP A 472 -9.95 -4.16 4.63
C ASP A 472 -10.90 -5.36 4.58
N ILE A 473 -11.91 -5.30 3.74
CA ILE A 473 -12.91 -6.37 3.66
C ILE A 473 -13.60 -6.37 2.30
N THR A 474 -13.47 -7.53 1.65
CA THR A 474 -14.33 -7.94 0.54
C THR A 474 -15.43 -8.92 0.96
N ARG A 475 -16.66 -8.64 0.55
CA ARG A 475 -17.76 -9.62 0.49
C ARG A 475 -18.36 -9.66 -0.91
N THR A 476 -18.53 -10.87 -1.42
CA THR A 476 -19.39 -11.13 -2.58
C THR A 476 -20.72 -11.69 -2.09
N VAL A 477 -21.82 -11.06 -2.48
CA VAL A 477 -23.19 -11.45 -2.10
C VAL A 477 -24.04 -11.71 -3.34
N TYR A 478 -25.15 -12.42 -3.15
CA TYR A 478 -26.16 -12.63 -4.19
C TYR A 478 -27.39 -11.77 -3.90
N ILE A 479 -27.81 -10.97 -4.87
CA ILE A 479 -28.90 -10.00 -4.70
C ILE A 479 -30.24 -10.67 -5.01
N GLY A 480 -31.19 -10.53 -4.10
CA GLY A 480 -32.55 -11.09 -4.22
C GLY A 480 -32.71 -12.51 -3.65
N ASP A 481 -33.90 -13.07 -3.82
CA ASP A 481 -34.33 -14.31 -3.16
C ASP A 481 -34.42 -15.53 -4.07
N SER A 482 -34.10 -15.37 -5.35
CA SER A 482 -33.96 -16.50 -6.26
C SER A 482 -32.76 -17.38 -5.89
N GLN A 483 -32.76 -18.62 -6.37
CA GLN A 483 -31.61 -19.51 -6.19
C GLN A 483 -30.44 -19.03 -7.09
N PRO A 484 -29.22 -18.89 -6.55
CA PRO A 484 -28.06 -18.58 -7.38
C PRO A 484 -27.78 -19.68 -8.41
N GLY A 485 -27.28 -19.30 -9.58
CA GLY A 485 -26.84 -20.27 -10.59
C GLY A 485 -25.70 -21.16 -10.10
N GLU A 486 -25.64 -22.40 -10.60
CA GLU A 486 -24.62 -23.41 -10.20
C GLU A 486 -23.19 -22.89 -10.31
N ALA A 487 -22.87 -22.13 -11.37
CA ALA A 487 -21.54 -21.56 -11.55
C ALA A 487 -21.18 -20.50 -10.49
N HIS A 488 -22.16 -19.69 -10.04
CA HIS A 488 -21.94 -18.72 -8.96
C HIS A 488 -21.61 -19.45 -7.65
N ALA A 489 -22.42 -20.46 -7.29
CA ALA A 489 -22.25 -21.22 -6.05
C ALA A 489 -20.95 -22.05 -6.06
N GLU A 490 -20.60 -22.67 -7.19
CA GLU A 490 -19.36 -23.43 -7.32
C GLU A 490 -18.12 -22.55 -7.16
N VAL A 491 -18.04 -21.45 -7.92
CA VAL A 491 -16.89 -20.53 -7.85
C VAL A 491 -16.77 -19.92 -6.46
N TYR A 492 -17.89 -19.44 -5.89
CA TYR A 492 -17.92 -18.88 -4.55
C TYR A 492 -17.43 -19.87 -3.50
N THR A 493 -17.92 -21.11 -3.54
CA THR A 493 -17.54 -22.13 -2.57
C THR A 493 -16.07 -22.51 -2.70
N ARG A 494 -15.48 -22.51 -3.91
CA ARG A 494 -14.04 -22.75 -4.09
C ARG A 494 -13.18 -21.61 -3.54
N VAL A 495 -13.58 -20.37 -3.78
CA VAL A 495 -12.90 -19.19 -3.21
C VAL A 495 -12.98 -19.25 -1.68
N LEU A 496 -14.14 -19.55 -1.12
CA LEU A 496 -14.31 -19.71 0.33
C LEU A 496 -13.42 -20.83 0.89
N LYS A 497 -13.34 -21.98 0.21
CA LYS A 497 -12.42 -23.06 0.62
C LYS A 497 -10.96 -22.63 0.60
N GLY A 498 -10.56 -21.77 -0.34
CA GLY A 498 -9.23 -21.17 -0.37
C GLY A 498 -8.97 -20.32 0.88
N LEU A 499 -9.94 -19.48 1.24
CA LEU A 499 -9.87 -18.64 2.43
C LEU A 499 -9.76 -19.50 3.70
N LEU A 500 -10.60 -20.54 3.81
CA LEU A 500 -10.60 -21.47 4.95
C LEU A 500 -9.29 -22.26 5.05
N ALA A 501 -8.71 -22.68 3.93
CA ALA A 501 -7.42 -23.39 3.93
C ALA A 501 -6.30 -22.55 4.55
N VAL A 502 -6.34 -21.22 4.38
CA VAL A 502 -5.40 -20.30 5.03
C VAL A 502 -5.77 -20.12 6.51
N HIS A 503 -7.03 -19.81 6.84
CA HIS A 503 -7.46 -19.59 8.24
C HIS A 503 -7.24 -20.80 9.16
N MET A 504 -7.40 -22.01 8.63
CA MET A 504 -7.24 -23.24 9.39
C MET A 504 -5.77 -23.72 9.45
N ALA A 505 -4.85 -23.03 8.76
CA ALA A 505 -3.46 -23.42 8.75
C ALA A 505 -2.79 -23.19 10.10
N ARG A 506 -2.00 -24.18 10.52
CA ARG A 506 -1.00 -24.06 11.58
C ARG A 506 0.35 -24.46 11.00
N PHE A 507 1.38 -23.68 11.28
CA PHE A 507 2.70 -23.91 10.72
C PHE A 507 3.81 -23.69 11.75
N PRO A 508 4.93 -24.44 11.66
CA PRO A 508 6.06 -24.24 12.57
C PRO A 508 6.61 -22.81 12.47
N GLU A 509 6.97 -22.21 13.60
CA GLU A 509 7.60 -20.88 13.65
C GLU A 509 8.95 -20.88 12.89
N SER A 510 9.64 -22.02 12.86
CA SER A 510 10.86 -22.22 12.06
C SER A 510 10.63 -22.03 10.55
N SER A 511 9.42 -22.32 10.06
CA SER A 511 9.01 -22.18 8.65
C SER A 511 8.38 -20.82 8.31
N ALA A 512 8.32 -19.88 9.27
CA ALA A 512 7.70 -18.56 9.09
C ALA A 512 8.22 -17.78 7.87
N HIS A 513 9.49 -17.98 7.52
CA HIS A 513 10.15 -17.31 6.38
C HIS A 513 9.70 -17.84 5.01
N THR A 514 9.18 -19.06 4.93
CA THR A 514 8.63 -19.70 3.72
C THR A 514 7.11 -19.80 3.71
N ALA A 515 6.46 -19.59 4.87
CA ALA A 515 5.02 -19.78 5.05
C ALA A 515 4.15 -19.01 4.04
N SER A 516 4.57 -17.81 3.63
CA SER A 516 3.88 -16.99 2.62
C SER A 516 3.55 -17.77 1.33
N GLY A 517 4.52 -18.49 0.77
CA GLY A 517 4.33 -19.25 -0.47
C GLY A 517 3.48 -20.51 -0.28
N TYR A 518 3.59 -21.16 0.88
CA TYR A 518 2.77 -22.34 1.20
C TYR A 518 1.29 -21.97 1.37
N LEU A 519 1.02 -20.88 2.09
CA LEU A 519 -0.35 -20.38 2.29
C LEU A 519 -0.96 -19.88 0.98
N ASP A 520 -0.18 -19.22 0.11
CA ASP A 520 -0.64 -18.82 -1.23
C ASP A 520 -1.05 -20.04 -2.06
N GLY A 521 -0.24 -21.09 -2.08
CA GLY A 521 -0.57 -22.35 -2.76
C GLY A 521 -1.82 -23.03 -2.19
N SER A 522 -1.96 -23.05 -0.85
CA SER A 522 -3.15 -23.61 -0.17
C SER A 522 -4.43 -22.88 -0.54
N ALA A 523 -4.40 -21.54 -0.62
CA ALA A 523 -5.57 -20.74 -1.01
C ALA A 523 -6.02 -21.01 -2.46
N ARG A 524 -5.07 -21.27 -3.35
CA ARG A 524 -5.34 -21.55 -4.78
C ARG A 524 -5.79 -22.98 -5.05
N GLY A 525 -5.40 -23.92 -4.20
CA GLY A 525 -5.63 -25.36 -4.39
C GLY A 525 -7.07 -25.73 -4.81
N PRO A 526 -8.12 -25.20 -4.17
CA PRO A 526 -9.51 -25.48 -4.56
C PRO A 526 -9.90 -25.03 -5.97
N LEU A 527 -9.32 -23.94 -6.48
CA LEU A 527 -9.55 -23.42 -7.84
C LEU A 527 -8.70 -24.19 -8.87
N TRP A 528 -7.44 -24.49 -8.55
CA TRP A 528 -6.55 -25.24 -9.45
C TRP A 528 -7.09 -26.62 -9.81
N LYS A 529 -7.82 -27.27 -8.89
CA LYS A 529 -8.50 -28.56 -9.15
C LYS A 529 -9.48 -28.55 -10.33
N VAL A 530 -9.93 -27.37 -10.77
CA VAL A 530 -10.82 -27.19 -11.93
C VAL A 530 -10.23 -26.26 -12.98
N GLY A 531 -8.92 -26.05 -12.96
CA GLY A 531 -8.24 -25.21 -13.96
C GLY A 531 -8.54 -23.71 -13.84
N MET A 532 -8.94 -23.23 -12.67
CA MET A 532 -9.14 -21.80 -12.37
C MET A 532 -8.00 -21.26 -11.50
N ASP A 533 -7.68 -19.96 -11.62
CA ASP A 533 -6.71 -19.23 -10.77
C ASP A 533 -7.13 -17.75 -10.65
N TYR A 534 -6.44 -16.96 -9.83
CA TYR A 534 -6.60 -15.51 -9.72
C TYR A 534 -5.27 -14.76 -9.88
N PRO A 535 -5.25 -13.62 -10.61
CA PRO A 535 -4.00 -12.96 -11.02
C PRO A 535 -3.51 -11.89 -10.02
N HIS A 536 -3.67 -12.12 -8.73
CA HIS A 536 -3.11 -11.30 -7.63
C HIS A 536 -2.60 -12.20 -6.49
N GLY A 537 -1.92 -11.61 -5.50
CA GLY A 537 -1.51 -12.32 -4.29
C GLY A 537 -2.72 -12.72 -3.43
N THR A 538 -2.57 -13.72 -2.56
CA THR A 538 -3.61 -14.11 -1.60
C THR A 538 -3.76 -13.09 -0.46
N GLY A 539 -2.75 -12.25 -0.21
CA GLY A 539 -2.89 -11.13 0.70
C GLY A 539 -1.63 -10.28 0.88
N HIS A 540 -1.78 -9.15 1.54
CA HIS A 540 -0.75 -8.14 1.84
C HIS A 540 -0.73 -7.83 3.35
N GLY A 541 0.33 -7.20 3.86
CA GLY A 541 0.31 -6.64 5.21
C GLY A 541 -0.64 -5.46 5.34
N VAL A 542 -1.10 -5.18 6.55
CA VAL A 542 -1.99 -4.04 6.86
C VAL A 542 -1.43 -3.23 8.01
N GLY A 543 -1.28 -1.92 7.82
CA GLY A 543 -0.73 -1.00 8.81
C GLY A 543 -1.72 -0.57 9.89
N HIS A 544 -1.24 -0.28 11.10
CA HIS A 544 -2.09 0.17 12.20
C HIS A 544 -2.39 1.68 12.10
N GLY A 545 -3.53 2.00 11.48
CA GLY A 545 -3.90 3.38 11.15
C GLY A 545 -2.95 4.00 10.12
N LEU A 546 -2.36 3.19 9.25
CA LEU A 546 -1.36 3.55 8.22
C LEU A 546 -1.83 2.96 6.89
N SER A 547 -0.97 2.84 5.87
CA SER A 547 -1.33 2.20 4.60
C SER A 547 -2.02 0.85 4.78
N VAL A 548 -3.12 0.65 4.04
CA VAL A 548 -3.84 -0.64 3.98
C VAL A 548 -2.97 -1.73 3.34
N HIS A 549 -2.14 -1.35 2.37
CA HIS A 549 -1.10 -2.19 1.79
C HIS A 549 0.26 -1.91 2.44
N GLU A 550 0.57 -2.61 3.54
CA GLU A 550 1.83 -2.48 4.26
C GLU A 550 2.81 -3.60 3.87
N GLY A 551 3.86 -3.23 3.13
CA GLY A 551 4.98 -4.14 2.84
C GLY A 551 5.96 -4.27 4.02
N PRO A 552 6.84 -5.29 4.02
CA PRO A 552 7.07 -6.23 2.92
C PRO A 552 6.38 -7.59 3.10
N VAL A 553 5.66 -7.81 4.20
CA VAL A 553 4.94 -9.06 4.51
C VAL A 553 3.70 -9.24 3.62
N GLY A 554 3.23 -10.48 3.48
CA GLY A 554 2.05 -10.82 2.68
C GLY A 554 1.99 -12.32 2.34
N ILE A 555 0.89 -12.78 1.76
CA ILE A 555 0.68 -14.15 1.29
C ILE A 555 0.69 -14.13 -0.24
N ARG A 556 1.79 -14.56 -0.85
CA ARG A 556 1.97 -14.47 -2.31
C ARG A 556 2.88 -15.56 -2.84
N LYS A 557 2.78 -15.82 -4.15
CA LYS A 557 3.71 -16.69 -4.88
C LYS A 557 5.16 -16.30 -4.56
N THR A 558 5.97 -17.29 -4.21
CA THR A 558 7.38 -17.09 -3.81
C THR A 558 8.12 -16.34 -4.91
N THR A 559 8.53 -15.10 -4.62
CA THR A 559 9.36 -14.31 -5.52
C THR A 559 10.79 -14.33 -4.99
N PRO A 560 11.80 -14.58 -5.85
CA PRO A 560 13.19 -14.41 -5.45
C PRO A 560 13.41 -13.01 -4.88
N SER A 561 14.09 -12.91 -3.74
CA SER A 561 14.50 -11.63 -3.16
C SER A 561 15.52 -10.96 -4.10
N ALA A 562 15.07 -10.02 -4.93
CA ALA A 562 15.90 -9.34 -5.92
C ALA A 562 16.91 -8.34 -5.31
N ALA A 563 16.87 -8.09 -3.99
CA ALA A 563 17.56 -6.95 -3.38
C ALA A 563 18.76 -7.32 -2.48
N GLN A 564 19.15 -8.59 -2.36
CA GLN A 564 20.27 -8.97 -1.47
C GLN A 564 21.65 -8.93 -2.16
N GLU A 565 21.72 -8.91 -3.49
CA GLU A 565 23.00 -9.06 -4.20
C GLU A 565 23.87 -7.79 -4.20
N SER A 566 23.28 -6.60 -4.01
CA SER A 566 23.99 -5.31 -4.06
C SER A 566 24.35 -4.71 -2.70
N VAL A 567 23.99 -5.36 -1.58
CA VAL A 567 24.28 -4.84 -0.23
C VAL A 567 25.75 -5.11 0.15
N PRO A 568 26.54 -4.09 0.53
CA PRO A 568 27.92 -4.29 0.96
C PRO A 568 28.03 -5.28 2.12
N SER A 569 29.09 -6.09 2.15
CA SER A 569 29.28 -7.19 3.11
C SER A 569 29.06 -6.77 4.57
N LYS A 570 29.58 -5.60 4.95
CA LYS A 570 29.41 -4.93 6.26
C LYS A 570 27.95 -4.82 6.72
N PHE A 571 26.99 -4.66 5.80
CA PHE A 571 25.58 -4.41 6.13
C PHE A 571 24.67 -5.61 5.87
N ARG A 572 25.23 -6.77 5.49
CA ARG A 572 24.42 -7.96 5.15
C ARG A 572 23.57 -8.44 6.32
N ASP A 573 24.10 -8.44 7.54
CA ASP A 573 23.36 -8.87 8.73
C ASP A 573 22.23 -7.89 9.07
N TYR A 574 22.51 -6.59 8.99
CA TYR A 574 21.47 -5.56 9.14
C TYR A 574 20.37 -5.76 8.09
N SER A 575 20.74 -5.86 6.81
CA SER A 575 19.78 -6.01 5.72
C SER A 575 18.97 -7.30 5.86
N LYS A 576 19.59 -8.43 6.17
CA LYS A 576 18.90 -9.71 6.41
C LYS A 576 17.90 -9.61 7.56
N LYS A 577 18.26 -8.93 8.66
CA LYS A 577 17.39 -8.77 9.83
C LYS A 577 16.19 -7.87 9.54
N TYR A 578 16.41 -6.71 8.91
CA TYR A 578 15.38 -5.68 8.75
C TYR A 578 14.61 -5.77 7.43
N ALA A 579 15.06 -6.57 6.45
CA ALA A 579 14.27 -6.97 5.28
C ALA A 579 13.45 -8.26 5.51
N ASP A 580 13.34 -8.74 6.75
CA ASP A 580 12.63 -9.98 7.09
C ASP A 580 11.14 -9.89 6.71
N LYS A 581 10.69 -10.83 5.87
CA LYS A 581 9.29 -10.95 5.38
C LYS A 581 8.56 -12.14 6.02
N SER A 582 9.14 -12.74 7.06
CA SER A 582 8.59 -13.91 7.74
C SER A 582 7.23 -13.61 8.38
N LEU A 583 6.28 -14.52 8.23
CA LEU A 583 4.98 -14.48 8.92
C LEU A 583 5.18 -14.89 10.38
N ARG A 584 5.49 -13.92 11.24
CA ARG A 584 5.72 -14.12 12.70
C ARG A 584 4.60 -13.48 13.51
N HIS A 585 4.55 -13.80 14.80
CA HIS A 585 3.59 -13.20 15.72
C HIS A 585 3.53 -11.67 15.60
N GLY A 586 2.30 -11.13 15.56
CA GLY A 586 2.02 -9.70 15.40
C GLY A 586 2.02 -9.21 13.95
N VAL A 587 2.29 -10.08 12.97
CA VAL A 587 2.08 -9.74 11.55
C VAL A 587 0.58 -9.76 11.26
N VAL A 588 0.03 -8.61 10.87
CA VAL A 588 -1.37 -8.45 10.43
C VAL A 588 -1.40 -8.37 8.91
N ILE A 589 -2.21 -9.22 8.27
CA ILE A 589 -2.26 -9.45 6.82
C ILE A 589 -3.70 -9.69 6.34
N SER A 590 -4.01 -9.38 5.09
CA SER A 590 -5.24 -9.84 4.43
C SER A 590 -5.15 -11.32 4.01
N ASN A 591 -6.31 -11.94 3.83
CA ASN A 591 -6.51 -13.25 3.23
C ASN A 591 -7.72 -13.15 2.29
N GLU A 592 -7.44 -12.93 1.01
CA GLU A 592 -8.37 -12.42 0.00
C GLU A 592 -8.37 -13.22 -1.31
N PRO A 593 -8.51 -14.56 -1.29
CA PRO A 593 -8.61 -15.31 -2.55
C PRO A 593 -9.78 -14.81 -3.40
N GLY A 594 -9.63 -14.96 -4.73
CA GLY A 594 -10.67 -14.56 -5.68
C GLY A 594 -10.74 -15.46 -6.90
N CYS A 595 -11.69 -15.17 -7.79
CA CYS A 595 -11.82 -15.78 -9.11
C CYS A 595 -12.66 -14.86 -10.00
N TYR A 596 -12.15 -14.51 -11.18
CA TYR A 596 -12.76 -13.51 -12.05
C TYR A 596 -13.01 -14.08 -13.44
N ILE A 597 -14.29 -14.23 -13.80
CA ILE A 597 -14.71 -14.73 -15.11
C ILE A 597 -15.08 -13.52 -15.97
N ALA A 598 -14.14 -13.15 -16.85
CA ALA A 598 -14.22 -11.97 -17.71
C ALA A 598 -15.59 -11.85 -18.41
N GLY A 599 -16.19 -10.66 -18.31
CA GLY A 599 -17.48 -10.35 -18.92
C GLY A 599 -18.69 -11.03 -18.27
N LYS A 600 -18.51 -11.79 -17.18
CA LYS A 600 -19.61 -12.48 -16.47
C LYS A 600 -19.74 -12.02 -15.03
N PHE A 601 -18.79 -12.42 -14.18
CA PHE A 601 -18.79 -12.11 -12.76
C PHE A 601 -17.41 -12.39 -12.14
N GLY A 602 -17.15 -11.80 -10.98
CA GLY A 602 -16.04 -12.15 -10.11
C GLY A 602 -16.52 -12.41 -8.70
N VAL A 603 -15.70 -13.17 -7.98
CA VAL A 603 -15.87 -13.44 -6.56
C VAL A 603 -14.55 -13.15 -5.87
N ARG A 604 -14.59 -12.38 -4.79
CA ARG A 604 -13.51 -12.28 -3.81
C ARG A 604 -14.13 -12.35 -2.42
N ILE A 605 -13.44 -13.01 -1.51
CA ILE A 605 -13.83 -13.11 -0.09
C ILE A 605 -12.58 -12.82 0.71
N GLU A 606 -12.66 -11.82 1.57
CA GLU A 606 -11.48 -11.32 2.26
C GLU A 606 -11.74 -11.06 3.73
N ASN A 607 -10.76 -11.46 4.54
CA ASN A 607 -10.66 -11.10 5.95
C ASN A 607 -9.24 -10.64 6.29
N ILE A 608 -9.11 -9.76 7.27
CA ILE A 608 -7.85 -9.46 7.93
C ILE A 608 -7.59 -10.48 9.04
N VAL A 609 -6.35 -10.96 9.09
CA VAL A 609 -5.86 -11.91 10.09
C VAL A 609 -4.57 -11.43 10.76
N CYS A 610 -4.36 -11.87 12.00
CA CYS A 610 -3.11 -11.70 12.72
C CYS A 610 -2.43 -13.05 12.93
N VAL A 611 -1.14 -13.12 12.63
CA VAL A 611 -0.31 -14.26 13.00
C VAL A 611 -0.12 -14.26 14.52
N GLN A 612 -0.49 -15.36 15.17
CA GLN A 612 -0.32 -15.55 16.59
C GLN A 612 0.36 -16.87 16.94
N LYS A 613 0.85 -16.98 18.16
CA LYS A 613 1.35 -18.24 18.69
C LYS A 613 0.17 -19.21 18.80
N SER A 614 0.33 -20.42 18.25
CA SER A 614 -0.72 -21.43 18.36
C SER A 614 -0.80 -21.97 19.78
N ALA A 615 -2.03 -22.11 20.27
CA ALA A 615 -2.28 -22.74 21.57
C ALA A 615 -2.13 -24.28 21.53
N VAL A 616 -2.02 -24.87 20.33
CA VAL A 616 -1.93 -26.33 20.17
C VAL A 616 -0.53 -26.83 20.49
N GLN A 617 -0.46 -27.81 21.38
CA GLN A 617 0.78 -28.48 21.74
C GLN A 617 1.14 -29.53 20.67
N PRO A 618 2.42 -29.61 20.25
CA PRO A 618 2.91 -30.65 19.35
C PRO A 618 2.71 -32.04 19.94
N LEU A 619 2.32 -33.01 19.11
CA LEU A 619 2.11 -34.41 19.52
C LEU A 619 3.42 -35.13 19.89
N VAL A 620 4.58 -34.62 19.46
CA VAL A 620 5.90 -35.17 19.77
C VAL A 620 6.71 -34.10 20.47
N THR A 621 6.95 -34.30 21.77
CA THR A 621 7.94 -33.54 22.53
C THR A 621 9.06 -34.49 22.90
N SER A 622 10.29 -34.22 22.47
CA SER A 622 11.40 -34.71 23.28
C SER A 622 11.38 -33.93 24.61
N ASP A 623 11.80 -34.55 25.70
CA ASP A 623 11.89 -33.88 27.00
C ASP A 623 13.00 -32.82 27.05
N SER A 624 13.78 -32.65 25.97
CA SER A 624 14.81 -31.63 25.88
C SER A 624 14.20 -30.24 25.69
N PRO A 625 14.61 -29.23 26.48
CA PRO A 625 14.21 -27.83 26.30
C PRO A 625 14.56 -27.26 24.91
N SER A 626 15.61 -27.76 24.24
CA SER A 626 15.98 -27.34 22.88
C SER A 626 14.89 -27.65 21.87
N ASP A 627 14.31 -28.85 21.95
CA ASP A 627 13.38 -29.37 20.95
C ASP A 627 11.98 -28.75 21.11
N ARG A 628 11.64 -28.27 22.31
CA ARG A 628 10.42 -27.50 22.57
C ARG A 628 10.40 -26.13 21.87
N SER A 629 11.57 -25.54 21.63
CA SER A 629 11.68 -24.28 20.88
C SER A 629 11.55 -24.49 19.36
N GLU A 630 12.01 -25.64 18.86
CA GLU A 630 11.81 -26.07 17.46
C GLU A 630 10.38 -26.52 17.18
N SER A 631 9.60 -26.79 18.23
CA SER A 631 8.23 -27.27 18.16
C SER A 631 7.18 -26.16 18.32
N ALA A 632 7.55 -24.87 18.35
CA ALA A 632 6.59 -23.78 18.41
C ALA A 632 5.81 -23.64 17.08
N PHE A 633 4.49 -23.51 17.16
CA PHE A 633 3.61 -23.31 15.99
C PHE A 633 2.97 -21.93 16.02
N LEU A 634 2.64 -21.44 14.84
CA LEU A 634 1.89 -20.23 14.59
C LEU A 634 0.52 -20.59 13.97
N GLU A 635 -0.46 -19.75 14.21
CA GLU A 635 -1.81 -19.82 13.63
C GLU A 635 -2.33 -18.42 13.30
N LEU A 636 -3.49 -18.34 12.65
CA LEU A 636 -4.09 -17.08 12.20
C LEU A 636 -5.35 -16.76 13.00
N GLU A 637 -5.31 -15.66 13.74
CA GLU A 637 -6.49 -15.05 14.36
C GLU A 637 -7.25 -14.24 13.31
N ASN A 638 -8.57 -14.37 13.24
CA ASN A 638 -9.40 -13.59 12.33
C ASN A 638 -9.95 -12.32 13.01
N PHE A 639 -9.73 -11.15 12.39
CA PHE A 639 -10.28 -9.88 12.87
C PHE A 639 -11.60 -9.47 12.21
N THR A 640 -11.81 -9.76 10.93
CA THR A 640 -13.01 -9.32 10.19
C THR A 640 -14.27 -10.06 10.65
N LEU A 641 -15.34 -9.35 11.01
CA LEU A 641 -16.54 -9.93 11.66
C LEU A 641 -17.84 -9.75 10.84
N VAL A 642 -17.85 -10.22 9.60
CA VAL A 642 -19.03 -10.12 8.72
C VAL A 642 -19.33 -11.50 8.12
N PRO A 643 -20.59 -11.98 8.16
CA PRO A 643 -20.90 -13.33 7.68
C PRO A 643 -20.61 -13.50 6.19
N PHE A 644 -20.40 -14.75 5.76
CA PHE A 644 -20.32 -15.10 4.36
C PHE A 644 -21.72 -15.17 3.74
N CYS A 645 -21.86 -14.97 2.43
CA CYS A 645 -23.15 -15.12 1.76
C CYS A 645 -23.61 -16.58 1.75
N ARG A 646 -24.49 -16.94 2.69
CA ARG A 646 -24.95 -18.34 2.87
C ARG A 646 -25.64 -18.89 1.63
N LYS A 647 -26.35 -18.05 0.86
CA LYS A 647 -27.05 -18.42 -0.39
C LYS A 647 -26.07 -18.99 -1.45
N LEU A 648 -24.81 -18.56 -1.44
CA LEU A 648 -23.79 -18.97 -2.40
C LEU A 648 -22.95 -20.18 -1.96
N ILE A 649 -23.14 -20.67 -0.73
CA ILE A 649 -22.35 -21.78 -0.18
C ILE A 649 -22.98 -23.12 -0.55
N ARG A 650 -22.31 -23.87 -1.42
CA ARG A 650 -22.67 -25.26 -1.74
C ARG A 650 -22.16 -26.19 -0.64
N GLN A 651 -23.01 -26.44 0.35
CA GLN A 651 -22.67 -27.19 1.56
C GLN A 651 -22.09 -28.60 1.33
N SER A 652 -22.43 -29.24 0.20
CA SER A 652 -21.88 -30.55 -0.16
C SER A 652 -20.41 -30.52 -0.58
N MET A 653 -19.85 -29.34 -0.86
CA MET A 653 -18.42 -29.16 -1.17
C MET A 653 -17.57 -28.87 0.08
N LEU A 654 -18.22 -28.58 1.22
CA LEU A 654 -17.54 -28.29 2.47
C LEU A 654 -17.24 -29.58 3.24
N THR A 655 -16.03 -29.67 3.80
CA THR A 655 -15.69 -30.71 4.76
C THR A 655 -16.38 -30.46 6.11
N TYR A 656 -16.34 -31.44 7.01
CA TYR A 656 -16.85 -31.27 8.36
C TYR A 656 -16.12 -30.14 9.09
N ASP A 657 -14.78 -30.12 9.07
CA ASP A 657 -13.97 -29.12 9.77
C ASP A 657 -14.18 -27.71 9.21
N GLU A 658 -14.36 -27.57 7.90
CA GLU A 658 -14.71 -26.28 7.27
C GLU A 658 -16.06 -25.76 7.77
N LYS A 659 -17.07 -26.62 7.90
CA LYS A 659 -18.37 -26.23 8.48
C LYS A 659 -18.24 -25.84 9.94
N GLN A 660 -17.49 -26.60 10.73
CA GLN A 660 -17.27 -26.27 12.15
C GLN A 660 -16.53 -24.93 12.32
N TRP A 661 -15.54 -24.66 11.47
CA TRP A 661 -14.85 -23.38 11.48
C TRP A 661 -15.81 -22.23 11.16
N ILE A 662 -16.67 -22.37 10.12
CA ILE A 662 -17.65 -21.33 9.78
C ILE A 662 -18.66 -21.14 10.92
N ASN A 663 -19.14 -22.22 11.55
CA ASN A 663 -20.07 -22.12 12.68
C ASN A 663 -19.43 -21.36 13.87
N ALA A 664 -18.19 -21.69 14.23
CA ALA A 664 -17.46 -20.98 15.27
C ALA A 664 -17.21 -19.50 14.91
N TYR A 665 -16.94 -19.22 13.64
CA TYR A 665 -16.82 -17.85 13.13
C TYR A 665 -18.15 -17.07 13.30
N TYR A 666 -19.27 -17.68 12.94
CA TYR A 666 -20.60 -17.08 13.07
C TYR A 666 -20.99 -16.80 14.52
N ASP A 667 -20.69 -17.74 15.43
CA ASP A 667 -20.87 -17.53 16.87
C ASP A 667 -20.03 -16.36 17.39
N HIS A 668 -18.78 -16.23 16.90
CA HIS A 668 -17.91 -15.12 17.26
C HIS A 668 -18.44 -13.76 16.77
N ILE A 669 -18.94 -13.68 15.53
CA ILE A 669 -19.59 -12.47 15.00
C ILE A 669 -20.77 -12.06 15.88
N LEU A 670 -21.65 -13.00 16.22
CA LEU A 670 -22.83 -12.73 17.04
C LEU A 670 -22.44 -12.26 18.45
N SER A 671 -21.44 -12.88 19.06
CA SER A 671 -20.92 -12.48 20.37
C SER A 671 -20.34 -11.06 20.35
N ALA A 672 -19.63 -10.70 19.28
CA ALA A 672 -18.94 -9.42 19.16
C ALA A 672 -19.87 -8.25 18.79
N VAL A 673 -20.87 -8.47 17.93
CA VAL A 673 -21.61 -7.38 17.27
C VAL A 673 -23.07 -7.27 17.73
N ALA A 674 -23.74 -8.38 18.04
CA ALA A 674 -25.19 -8.36 18.29
C ALA A 674 -25.59 -7.52 19.52
N GLY A 675 -24.74 -7.46 20.54
CA GLY A 675 -24.98 -6.63 21.72
C GLY A 675 -24.95 -5.12 21.42
N GLU A 676 -24.06 -4.68 20.53
CA GLU A 676 -23.98 -3.28 20.10
C GLU A 676 -25.17 -2.91 19.20
N LEU A 677 -25.57 -3.79 18.28
CA LEU A 677 -26.77 -3.56 17.45
C LEU A 677 -28.02 -3.33 18.32
N ARG A 678 -28.23 -4.14 19.38
CA ARG A 678 -29.32 -3.92 20.34
C ARG A 678 -29.21 -2.60 21.07
N ARG A 679 -28.00 -2.21 21.50
CA ARG A 679 -27.80 -0.91 22.18
C ARG A 679 -28.08 0.29 21.27
N ARG A 680 -27.92 0.13 19.95
CA ARG A 680 -28.29 1.13 18.95
C ARG A 680 -29.74 1.02 18.45
N GLU A 681 -30.54 0.14 19.05
CA GLU A 681 -31.93 -0.13 18.67
C GLU A 681 -32.11 -0.65 17.22
N LEU A 682 -31.07 -1.28 16.66
CA LEU A 682 -31.05 -1.87 15.32
C LEU A 682 -31.52 -3.33 15.33
N TYR A 683 -32.73 -3.56 15.83
CA TYR A 683 -33.26 -4.92 16.08
C TYR A 683 -33.48 -5.74 14.82
N ASP A 684 -33.89 -5.11 13.72
CA ASP A 684 -34.09 -5.74 12.42
C ASP A 684 -32.75 -6.19 11.80
N VAL A 685 -31.72 -5.35 11.91
CA VAL A 685 -30.34 -5.68 11.51
C VAL A 685 -29.80 -6.86 12.34
N GLU A 686 -30.05 -6.88 13.66
CA GLU A 686 -29.66 -8.00 14.52
C GLU A 686 -30.36 -9.31 14.11
N GLN A 687 -31.67 -9.26 13.84
CA GLN A 687 -32.42 -10.43 13.40
C GLN A 687 -31.92 -10.95 12.05
N TRP A 688 -31.63 -10.04 11.11
CA TRP A 688 -30.99 -10.37 9.84
C TRP A 688 -29.63 -11.05 10.05
N LEU A 689 -28.78 -10.49 10.91
CA LEU A 689 -27.46 -11.06 11.22
C LEU A 689 -27.57 -12.48 11.78
N ARG A 690 -28.51 -12.72 12.71
CA ARG A 690 -28.75 -14.07 13.27
C ARG A 690 -29.16 -15.09 12.22
N LYS A 691 -29.97 -14.67 11.24
CA LYS A 691 -30.36 -15.52 10.12
C LYS A 691 -29.15 -15.87 9.25
N GLU A 692 -28.34 -14.88 8.87
CA GLU A 692 -27.14 -15.10 8.05
C GLU A 692 -26.07 -15.93 8.78
N CYS A 693 -26.01 -15.84 10.12
CA CYS A 693 -25.15 -16.63 11.00
C CYS A 693 -25.74 -18.00 11.42
N THR A 694 -26.78 -18.51 10.76
CA THR A 694 -27.32 -19.85 11.08
C THR A 694 -26.24 -20.92 10.85
N PRO A 695 -26.02 -21.88 11.78
CA PRO A 695 -25.06 -22.96 11.59
C PRO A 695 -25.34 -23.86 10.37
N PHE A 696 -24.29 -24.53 9.86
CA PHE A 696 -24.33 -25.53 8.79
C PHE A 696 -24.50 -26.96 9.29
#